data_AF-A0A7C4N5F1-F1
#
_entry.id   AF-A0A7C4N5F1-F1
#
_cell.length_a   1.000
_cell.length_b   1.000
_cell.length_c   1.000
_cell.angle_alpha   90.00
_cell.angle_beta   90.00
_cell.angle_gamma   90.00
#
_symmetry.space_group_name_H-M   'P 1'
#
loop_
_entity.id
_entity.type
_entity.pdbx_description
1 polymer ?
#
loop_
_entity_poly.entity_id
_entity_poly.type
_entity_poly.pdbx_seq_one_letter_code
_entity_poly.pdbx_strand_id
1 'polypeptide(L)'
;MMTPRIWPDWLNNIWAKSAAKGAGGQPETLAEHTWNVLEKLAETIRLRPALPAQIGVPRLWHCLFWAAFLHDFGKAARGFQARLRPGGEKWKHRHEVLSLAFVDWIAAAFAEEEQRWLVAAIVSHHRDEEDIQQLYNSIGDPSDRSLIGLVAELDEPTLRGLWRWLAECPVNWIETLGLVAAGISIPALPPEGDAVRSVTDQGAANIRKWLKTYHRWVDRTINRSDEAAVQIGAIALRGHLISSDHMASAHVGELPRPQLADPDRLLAGWKLSLDRLYDHQRASLNTRGSAVLMAPTGSGKTEAALLWAVAQAQSHRSVPRLYYTLPFQASMNAMEKRLSEDQDGLAAPFPGQVGLEHSRSTLAYYRRLLEDDYSPQAAAREAKWRKNLAQLNYYPVRVLSPYQLLKGPYRLKGYETLLTDCFEAAFIFDEIHAYEARRLAKILATVKYLRENYAARFLIMSATLPQLLRDQLAEALGDYHLIEASAATYAQFRRHALIVKDGDVLHEANLKRIAQVAASGQAVLVCCNTVDRAQQARQQLADQLRQLKAEVKVELLHGRFNAEDRLRKEGLVREATGARSTQRQALVLVATQVVEVSLDIDLDVIYTDPAPLEALLQRFGRINRRRLKEAAPVCVFREPVPEKPRPYDPELIQAALRVLDRNQYHLIDEAQISGWLDEVYADTEIARRWLSEYQAAYTDFTEST
;
A
#
# COMPACT_ATOMS: atom_id res chain seq x y z
N MET A 1 34.84 15.80 19.93
CA MET A 1 34.40 17.18 19.61
C MET A 1 32.91 17.10 19.32
N MET A 2 32.07 17.85 20.03
CA MET A 2 30.65 17.93 19.70
C MET A 2 30.52 18.59 18.33
N THR A 3 29.82 17.95 17.39
CA THR A 3 29.41 18.57 16.13
C THR A 3 28.70 19.89 16.47
N PRO A 4 29.05 21.03 15.84
CA PRO A 4 28.36 22.29 16.08
C PRO A 4 26.85 22.08 15.90
N ARG A 5 26.03 22.58 16.81
CA ARG A 5 24.57 22.55 16.62
C ARG A 5 24.24 23.34 15.35
N ILE A 6 23.52 22.71 14.44
CA ILE A 6 23.14 23.32 13.16
C ILE A 6 22.03 24.37 13.37
N TRP A 7 21.31 24.28 14.48
CA TRP A 7 20.24 25.22 14.86
C TRP A 7 20.64 26.19 15.98
N PRO A 8 20.03 27.40 16.01
CA PRO A 8 20.36 28.46 16.95
C PRO A 8 20.11 28.07 18.41
N ASP A 9 21.03 28.45 19.29
CA ASP A 9 20.93 28.23 20.74
C ASP A 9 20.18 29.34 21.48
N TRP A 10 20.08 30.54 20.91
CA TRP A 10 19.34 31.66 21.49
C TRP A 10 17.81 31.48 21.47
N LEU A 11 17.29 30.45 20.79
CA LEU A 11 15.87 30.06 20.78
C LEU A 11 15.58 28.77 21.57
N ASN A 12 16.52 28.28 22.39
CA ASN A 12 16.36 27.03 23.16
C ASN A 12 15.15 27.01 24.12
N ASN A 13 14.62 28.18 24.49
CA ASN A 13 13.43 28.32 25.33
C ASN A 13 12.11 28.24 24.54
N ILE A 14 12.14 28.29 23.20
CA ILE A 14 10.95 28.20 22.35
C ILE A 14 10.82 26.74 21.88
N TRP A 15 9.78 26.05 22.34
CA TRP A 15 9.59 24.62 22.09
C TRP A 15 8.55 24.36 21.00
N ALA A 16 8.78 23.35 20.16
CA ALA A 16 7.76 22.78 19.29
C ALA A 16 6.99 21.66 19.98
N LYS A 17 7.69 20.85 20.80
CA LYS A 17 7.12 19.69 21.50
C LYS A 17 7.53 19.68 22.98
N SER A 18 6.63 19.16 23.81
CA SER A 18 6.90 18.98 25.24
C SER A 18 7.83 17.80 25.49
N ALA A 19 8.43 17.75 26.67
CA ALA A 19 9.31 16.66 27.11
C ALA A 19 8.70 15.25 26.95
N ALA A 20 7.40 15.10 27.20
CA ALA A 20 6.69 13.82 27.03
C ALA A 20 6.57 13.36 25.57
N LYS A 21 6.77 14.27 24.61
CA LYS A 21 6.64 14.02 23.17
C LYS A 21 7.96 14.15 22.40
N GLY A 22 9.00 14.72 22.99
CA GLY A 22 10.32 14.81 22.37
C GLY A 22 11.16 13.56 22.63
N ALA A 23 12.26 13.44 21.87
CA ALA A 23 13.19 12.33 21.99
C ALA A 23 13.80 12.25 23.40
N GLY A 24 13.91 11.02 23.93
CA GLY A 24 14.58 10.76 25.21
C GLY A 24 13.96 11.44 26.43
N GLY A 25 12.70 11.89 26.34
CA GLY A 25 12.03 12.62 27.42
C GLY A 25 12.47 14.08 27.56
N GLN A 26 13.12 14.65 26.55
CA GLN A 26 13.53 16.06 26.51
C GLN A 26 12.58 16.88 25.63
N PRO A 27 12.37 18.17 25.92
CA PRO A 27 11.62 19.04 25.04
C PRO A 27 12.37 19.26 23.73
N GLU A 28 11.63 19.36 22.63
CA GLU A 28 12.19 19.62 21.31
C GLU A 28 11.99 21.11 20.99
N THR A 29 13.09 21.79 20.62
CA THR A 29 13.04 23.23 20.31
C THR A 29 12.34 23.48 18.98
N LEU A 30 11.82 24.70 18.78
CA LEU A 30 11.18 25.08 17.52
C LEU A 30 12.16 25.02 16.34
N ALA A 31 13.41 25.44 16.55
CA ALA A 31 14.43 25.42 15.52
C ALA A 31 14.89 23.99 15.18
N GLU A 32 15.04 23.13 16.18
CA GLU A 32 15.34 21.70 15.99
C GLU A 32 14.22 20.98 15.22
N HIS A 33 12.96 21.15 15.61
CA HIS A 33 11.84 20.53 14.89
C HIS A 33 11.79 21.02 13.44
N THR A 34 11.96 22.33 13.21
CA THR A 34 11.97 22.89 11.84
C THR A 34 13.11 22.33 11.00
N TRP A 35 14.31 22.17 11.57
CA TRP A 35 15.41 21.46 10.93
C TRP A 35 15.01 20.02 10.55
N ASN A 36 14.42 19.27 11.49
CA ASN A 36 13.97 17.89 11.25
C ASN A 36 12.91 17.82 10.13
N VAL A 37 11.97 18.77 10.07
CA VAL A 37 10.98 18.86 8.97
C VAL A 37 11.67 19.11 7.63
N LEU A 38 12.61 20.06 7.58
CA LEU A 38 13.34 20.40 6.35
C LEU A 38 14.26 19.27 5.89
N GLU A 39 14.82 18.48 6.82
CA GLU A 39 15.57 17.27 6.50
C GLU A 39 14.69 16.25 5.78
N LYS A 40 13.49 15.97 6.31
CA LYS A 40 12.54 15.05 5.66
C LYS A 40 11.99 15.57 4.33
N LEU A 41 11.80 16.90 4.22
CA LEU A 41 11.45 17.53 2.95
C LEU A 41 12.59 17.35 1.93
N ALA A 42 13.85 17.57 2.33
CA ALA A 42 15.01 17.39 1.47
C ALA A 42 15.16 15.95 0.98
N GLU A 43 14.98 14.96 1.87
CA GLU A 43 14.94 13.55 1.49
C GLU A 43 13.85 13.27 0.45
N THR A 44 12.68 13.87 0.61
CA THR A 44 11.55 13.72 -0.32
C THR A 44 11.82 14.39 -1.67
N ILE A 45 12.43 15.58 -1.69
CA ILE A 45 12.89 16.27 -2.92
C ILE A 45 13.88 15.39 -3.67
N ARG A 46 14.86 14.80 -2.96
CA ARG A 46 15.85 13.91 -3.57
C ARG A 46 15.23 12.66 -4.21
N LEU A 47 14.06 12.21 -3.76
CA LEU A 47 13.34 11.09 -4.36
C LEU A 47 12.67 11.46 -5.68
N ARG A 48 12.21 12.71 -5.83
CA ARG A 48 11.39 13.18 -6.96
C ARG A 48 11.81 14.58 -7.45
N PRO A 49 13.07 14.78 -7.86
CA PRO A 49 13.59 16.12 -8.15
C PRO A 49 12.82 16.84 -9.28
N ALA A 50 12.29 16.09 -10.25
CA ALA A 50 11.57 16.61 -11.41
C ALA A 50 10.07 16.88 -11.18
N LEU A 51 9.51 16.53 -10.01
CA LEU A 51 8.07 16.66 -9.74
C LEU A 51 7.49 18.05 -10.04
N PRO A 52 8.13 19.19 -9.67
CA PRO A 52 7.59 20.53 -9.93
C PRO A 52 7.28 20.76 -11.42
N ALA A 53 8.17 20.33 -12.30
CA ALA A 53 7.99 20.46 -13.75
C ALA A 53 6.91 19.50 -14.26
N GLN A 54 6.80 18.29 -13.70
CA GLN A 54 5.82 17.28 -14.11
C GLN A 54 4.38 17.69 -13.82
N ILE A 55 4.14 18.34 -12.68
CA ILE A 55 2.79 18.77 -12.26
C ILE A 55 2.46 20.21 -12.64
N GLY A 56 3.36 20.91 -13.36
CA GLY A 56 3.14 22.30 -13.79
C GLY A 56 3.26 23.34 -12.68
N VAL A 57 3.95 23.04 -11.57
CA VAL A 57 4.18 23.96 -10.44
C VAL A 57 5.69 24.15 -10.24
N PRO A 58 6.39 24.91 -11.11
CA PRO A 58 7.86 24.88 -11.21
C PRO A 58 8.59 25.33 -9.93
N ARG A 59 7.97 26.17 -9.10
CA ARG A 59 8.55 26.63 -7.82
C ARG A 59 8.01 25.90 -6.59
N LEU A 60 7.38 24.73 -6.76
CA LEU A 60 6.82 23.93 -5.65
C LEU A 60 7.81 23.75 -4.49
N TRP A 61 9.04 23.31 -4.77
CA TRP A 61 10.05 23.09 -3.73
C TRP A 61 10.47 24.36 -3.00
N HIS A 62 10.52 25.49 -3.71
CA HIS A 62 10.80 26.78 -3.11
C HIS A 62 9.69 27.21 -2.16
N CYS A 63 8.41 27.10 -2.58
CA CYS A 63 7.27 27.39 -1.73
C CYS A 63 7.21 26.45 -0.51
N LEU A 64 7.45 25.15 -0.69
CA LEU A 64 7.41 24.17 0.40
C LEU A 64 8.53 24.36 1.42
N PHE A 65 9.74 24.70 0.99
CA PHE A 65 10.84 24.99 1.91
C PHE A 65 10.48 26.14 2.84
N TRP A 66 10.04 27.26 2.28
CA TRP A 66 9.69 28.45 3.07
C TRP A 66 8.41 28.28 3.88
N ALA A 67 7.43 27.52 3.37
CA ALA A 67 6.27 27.12 4.13
C ALA A 67 6.67 26.27 5.33
N ALA A 68 7.49 25.23 5.14
CA ALA A 68 7.98 24.37 6.21
C ALA A 68 8.84 25.16 7.23
N PHE A 69 9.61 26.14 6.79
CA PHE A 69 10.36 27.00 7.70
C PHE A 69 9.43 27.84 8.60
N LEU A 70 8.35 28.40 8.04
CA LEU A 70 7.46 29.32 8.75
C LEU A 70 6.25 28.67 9.42
N HIS A 71 5.84 27.45 9.03
CA HIS A 71 4.52 26.89 9.38
C HIS A 71 4.23 26.86 10.89
N ASP A 72 5.28 26.70 11.68
CA ASP A 72 5.24 26.58 13.13
C ASP A 72 5.66 27.83 13.90
N PHE A 73 5.95 28.96 13.24
CA PHE A 73 6.35 30.20 13.91
C PHE A 73 5.32 30.67 14.95
N GLY A 74 4.02 30.43 14.70
CA GLY A 74 2.96 30.71 15.66
C GLY A 74 3.05 29.92 16.97
N LYS A 75 3.85 28.84 17.04
CA LYS A 75 4.12 28.13 18.31
C LYS A 75 4.93 28.99 19.29
N ALA A 76 5.57 30.07 18.82
CA ALA A 76 6.31 31.00 19.67
C ALA A 76 5.40 31.85 20.59
N ALA A 77 4.09 31.84 20.38
CA ALA A 77 3.13 32.52 21.24
C ALA A 77 3.22 32.06 22.71
N ARG A 78 3.14 33.02 23.65
CA ARG A 78 3.22 32.75 25.09
C ARG A 78 2.23 31.68 25.56
N GLY A 79 0.98 31.70 25.06
CA GLY A 79 -0.04 30.72 25.42
C GLY A 79 0.26 29.32 24.88
N PHE A 80 0.82 29.20 23.67
CA PHE A 80 1.27 27.92 23.14
C PHE A 80 2.49 27.38 23.92
N GLN A 81 3.46 28.24 24.23
CA GLN A 81 4.63 27.85 25.02
C GLN A 81 4.24 27.38 26.42
N ALA A 82 3.30 28.06 27.08
CA ALA A 82 2.76 27.66 28.37
C ALA A 82 2.10 26.26 28.30
N ARG A 83 1.32 25.98 27.25
CA ARG A 83 0.69 24.66 27.02
C ARG A 83 1.71 23.51 26.95
N LEU A 84 2.91 23.75 26.43
CA LEU A 84 3.96 22.72 26.35
C LEU A 84 4.67 22.45 27.67
N ARG A 85 4.49 23.33 28.67
CA ARG A 85 5.07 23.16 30.01
C ARG A 85 4.19 22.26 30.89
N PRO A 86 4.77 21.58 31.89
CA PRO A 86 4.00 20.79 32.85
C PRO A 86 2.91 21.65 33.52
N GLY A 87 1.66 21.17 33.53
CA GLY A 87 0.53 21.89 34.13
C GLY A 87 -0.03 23.04 33.29
N GLY A 88 0.45 23.26 32.07
CA GLY A 88 -0.01 24.32 31.18
C GLY A 88 -1.47 24.17 30.73
N GLU A 89 -2.17 25.30 30.62
CA GLU A 89 -3.57 25.34 30.17
C GLU A 89 -3.71 25.08 28.66
N LYS A 90 -4.95 24.77 28.24
CA LYS A 90 -5.26 24.61 26.81
C LYS A 90 -5.22 25.97 26.10
N TRP A 91 -4.36 26.08 25.10
CA TRP A 91 -4.37 27.19 24.16
C TRP A 91 -5.45 27.02 23.09
N LYS A 92 -6.34 28.01 22.95
CA LYS A 92 -7.57 27.93 22.12
C LYS A 92 -7.36 28.36 20.66
N HIS A 93 -6.19 28.90 20.33
CA HIS A 93 -5.88 29.39 19.00
C HIS A 93 -5.14 28.35 18.15
N ARG A 94 -5.06 28.61 16.85
CA ARG A 94 -4.34 27.82 15.84
C ARG A 94 -2.99 28.47 15.57
N HIS A 95 -1.90 27.72 15.75
CA HIS A 95 -0.56 28.27 15.56
C HIS A 95 -0.28 28.52 14.08
N GLU A 96 -0.80 27.66 13.21
CA GLU A 96 -0.69 27.78 11.76
C GLU A 96 -1.30 29.08 11.22
N VAL A 97 -2.32 29.63 11.89
CA VAL A 97 -2.92 30.92 11.55
C VAL A 97 -2.05 32.08 12.02
N LEU A 98 -1.49 32.00 13.23
CA LEU A 98 -0.55 33.01 13.73
C LEU A 98 0.75 33.04 12.90
N SER A 99 1.19 31.89 12.37
CA SER A 99 2.34 31.81 11.45
C SER A 99 2.17 32.70 10.20
N LEU A 100 0.95 33.03 9.79
CA LEU A 100 0.69 33.94 8.67
C LEU A 100 1.14 35.38 8.95
N ALA A 101 1.31 35.79 10.22
CA ALA A 101 1.80 37.13 10.56
C ALA A 101 3.23 37.40 10.02
N PHE A 102 4.00 36.33 9.79
CA PHE A 102 5.40 36.40 9.37
C PHE A 102 5.57 36.31 7.84
N VAL A 103 4.51 36.03 7.08
CA VAL A 103 4.62 35.83 5.62
C VAL A 103 5.12 37.08 4.90
N ASP A 104 4.70 38.28 5.33
CA ASP A 104 5.14 39.54 4.71
C ASP A 104 6.65 39.81 4.88
N TRP A 105 7.36 39.09 5.77
CA TRP A 105 8.82 39.17 5.87
C TRP A 105 9.53 38.63 4.63
N ILE A 106 8.90 37.71 3.90
CA ILE A 106 9.49 37.07 2.71
C ILE A 106 8.65 37.25 1.45
N ALA A 107 7.38 37.65 1.56
CA ALA A 107 6.43 37.67 0.45
C ALA A 107 6.90 38.46 -0.78
N ALA A 108 7.67 39.54 -0.58
CA ALA A 108 8.21 40.36 -1.66
C ALA A 108 9.15 39.59 -2.63
N ALA A 109 9.71 38.46 -2.18
CA ALA A 109 10.56 37.60 -3.00
C ALA A 109 9.76 36.56 -3.82
N PHE A 110 8.44 36.52 -3.68
CA PHE A 110 7.54 35.56 -4.34
C PHE A 110 6.59 36.29 -5.28
N ALA A 111 6.33 35.69 -6.45
CA ALA A 111 5.27 36.15 -7.32
C ALA A 111 3.89 36.00 -6.65
N GLU A 112 2.88 36.76 -7.08
CA GLU A 112 1.53 36.71 -6.48
C GLU A 112 0.92 35.30 -6.48
N GLU A 113 1.23 34.50 -7.50
CA GLU A 113 0.78 33.11 -7.58
C GLU A 113 1.49 32.24 -6.53
N GLU A 114 2.82 32.36 -6.42
CA GLU A 114 3.65 31.64 -5.46
C GLU A 114 3.28 31.96 -4.02
N GLN A 115 2.89 33.21 -3.74
CA GLN A 115 2.37 33.62 -2.43
C GLN A 115 1.12 32.82 -2.03
N ARG A 116 0.24 32.48 -2.99
CA ARG A 116 -0.96 31.68 -2.71
C ARG A 116 -0.56 30.26 -2.30
N TRP A 117 0.39 29.66 -3.01
CA TRP A 117 0.96 28.34 -2.68
C TRP A 117 1.63 28.33 -1.30
N LEU A 118 2.48 29.32 -1.02
CA LEU A 118 3.16 29.49 0.27
C LEU A 118 2.16 29.58 1.44
N VAL A 119 1.15 30.46 1.31
CA VAL A 119 0.14 30.66 2.35
C VAL A 119 -0.74 29.43 2.53
N ALA A 120 -1.16 28.80 1.44
CA ALA A 120 -1.97 27.59 1.49
C ALA A 120 -1.25 26.45 2.21
N ALA A 121 0.04 26.24 1.94
CA ALA A 121 0.84 25.24 2.65
C ALA A 121 0.89 25.53 4.16
N ILE A 122 1.17 26.78 4.55
CA ILE A 122 1.26 27.17 5.96
C ILE A 122 -0.08 26.97 6.68
N VAL A 123 -1.20 27.43 6.13
CA VAL A 123 -2.47 27.43 6.89
C VAL A 123 -3.21 26.09 6.89
N SER A 124 -2.99 25.26 5.87
CA SER A 124 -3.77 24.02 5.68
C SER A 124 -3.16 22.76 6.28
N HIS A 125 -1.94 22.82 6.84
CA HIS A 125 -1.21 21.61 7.27
C HIS A 125 -1.84 20.85 8.46
N HIS A 126 -2.80 21.44 9.17
CA HIS A 126 -3.54 20.77 10.24
C HIS A 126 -5.06 20.74 10.08
N ARG A 127 -5.63 21.65 9.28
CA ARG A 127 -7.07 21.88 9.15
C ARG A 127 -7.44 22.18 7.72
N ASP A 128 -8.66 21.80 7.36
CA ASP A 128 -9.23 22.13 6.05
C ASP A 128 -9.67 23.59 5.99
N GLU A 129 -9.92 24.09 4.79
CA GLU A 129 -10.31 25.48 4.59
C GLU A 129 -11.60 25.85 5.34
N GLU A 130 -12.61 24.99 5.31
CA GLU A 130 -13.88 25.20 6.01
C GLU A 130 -13.70 25.36 7.52
N ASP A 131 -12.86 24.50 8.13
CA ASP A 131 -12.52 24.56 9.56
C ASP A 131 -11.85 25.90 9.90
N ILE A 132 -10.91 26.36 9.07
CA ILE A 132 -10.21 27.64 9.27
C ILE A 132 -11.19 28.81 9.10
N GLN A 133 -12.07 28.75 8.10
CA GLN A 133 -13.06 29.79 7.84
C GLN A 133 -14.05 29.93 9.01
N GLN A 134 -14.52 28.80 9.57
CA GLN A 134 -15.41 28.80 10.73
C GLN A 134 -14.74 29.41 11.97
N LEU A 135 -13.45 29.13 12.20
CA LEU A 135 -12.72 29.63 13.36
C LEU A 135 -12.30 31.11 13.23
N TYR A 136 -12.10 31.61 12.01
CA TYR A 136 -11.49 32.92 11.73
C TYR A 136 -12.26 33.77 10.71
N ASN A 137 -13.60 33.67 10.67
CA ASN A 137 -14.43 34.39 9.69
C ASN A 137 -14.25 35.93 9.77
N SER A 138 -14.31 36.57 8.60
CA SER A 138 -13.88 37.95 8.36
C SER A 138 -15.03 38.98 8.22
N ILE A 139 -16.26 38.65 8.61
CA ILE A 139 -17.40 39.58 8.54
C ILE A 139 -18.17 39.60 9.87
N GLY A 140 -17.94 40.67 10.66
CA GLY A 140 -18.90 41.17 11.66
C GLY A 140 -18.88 40.59 13.10
N ASP A 141 -17.92 39.75 13.49
CA ASP A 141 -17.93 39.01 14.78
C ASP A 141 -16.69 39.33 15.68
N PRO A 142 -16.65 38.97 16.99
CA PRO A 142 -15.55 39.20 17.95
C PRO A 142 -14.15 38.66 17.56
N SER A 143 -13.99 38.07 16.37
CA SER A 143 -12.73 37.55 15.82
C SER A 143 -11.65 38.64 15.65
N ASP A 144 -12.02 39.92 15.54
CA ASP A 144 -11.08 41.04 15.49
C ASP A 144 -10.29 41.23 16.78
N ARG A 145 -10.93 41.05 17.95
CA ARG A 145 -10.22 41.03 19.25
C ARG A 145 -9.39 39.76 19.40
N SER A 146 -9.82 38.65 18.81
CA SER A 146 -9.13 37.36 18.87
C SER A 146 -7.78 37.41 18.15
N LEU A 147 -7.70 37.95 16.93
CA LEU A 147 -6.43 38.07 16.20
C LEU A 147 -5.47 39.10 16.81
N ILE A 148 -5.99 40.23 17.29
CA ILE A 148 -5.18 41.24 18.00
C ILE A 148 -4.60 40.62 19.29
N GLY A 149 -5.43 39.94 20.07
CA GLY A 149 -5.00 39.22 21.27
C GLY A 149 -3.97 38.13 20.97
N LEU A 150 -4.16 37.39 19.88
CA LEU A 150 -3.26 36.33 19.43
C LEU A 150 -1.88 36.87 19.03
N VAL A 151 -1.82 37.96 18.26
CA VAL A 151 -0.57 38.62 17.89
C VAL A 151 0.14 39.21 19.11
N ALA A 152 -0.62 39.77 20.07
CA ALA A 152 -0.07 40.28 21.32
C ALA A 152 0.55 39.20 22.23
N GLU A 153 0.35 37.91 21.94
CA GLU A 153 1.06 36.83 22.63
C GLU A 153 2.54 36.75 22.25
N LEU A 154 2.97 37.39 21.16
CA LEU A 154 4.37 37.44 20.71
C LEU A 154 5.06 38.66 21.32
N ASP A 155 6.13 38.44 22.09
CA ASP A 155 6.94 39.53 22.64
C ASP A 155 8.08 39.94 21.70
N GLU A 156 8.56 41.17 21.85
CA GLU A 156 9.60 41.74 21.00
C GLU A 156 10.92 40.93 21.00
N PRO A 157 11.44 40.43 22.14
CA PRO A 157 12.63 39.57 22.14
C PRO A 157 12.45 38.31 21.30
N THR A 158 11.27 37.67 21.38
CA THR A 158 10.94 36.50 20.56
C THR A 158 10.90 36.86 19.08
N LEU A 159 10.26 37.98 18.71
CA LEU A 159 10.18 38.43 17.31
C LEU A 159 11.57 38.71 16.72
N ARG A 160 12.45 39.40 17.47
CA ARG A 160 13.84 39.64 17.05
C ARG A 160 14.62 38.33 16.91
N GLY A 161 14.43 37.39 17.85
CA GLY A 161 15.03 36.07 17.79
C GLY A 161 14.62 35.24 16.56
N LEU A 162 13.33 35.28 16.20
CA LEU A 162 12.78 34.63 15.00
C LEU A 162 13.27 35.29 13.71
N TRP A 163 13.34 36.63 13.66
CA TRP A 163 13.88 37.36 12.50
C TRP A 163 15.37 37.03 12.31
N ARG A 164 16.16 37.06 13.38
CA ARG A 164 17.58 36.68 13.36
C ARG A 164 17.78 35.24 12.88
N TRP A 165 16.93 34.32 13.33
CA TRP A 165 16.95 32.94 12.85
C TRP A 165 16.69 32.85 11.34
N LEU A 166 15.67 33.57 10.83
CA LEU A 166 15.36 33.65 9.40
C LEU A 166 16.49 34.31 8.58
N ALA A 167 17.22 35.26 9.16
CA ALA A 167 18.32 35.96 8.49
C ALA A 167 19.63 35.17 8.44
N GLU A 168 19.98 34.45 9.52
CA GLU A 168 21.31 33.86 9.69
C GLU A 168 21.39 32.37 9.29
N CYS A 169 20.33 31.59 9.48
CA CYS A 169 20.41 30.13 9.36
C CYS A 169 20.08 29.53 7.97
N PRO A 170 19.12 30.04 7.18
CA PRO A 170 18.68 29.36 5.96
C PRO A 170 19.78 29.10 4.93
N VAL A 171 20.77 30.00 4.78
CA VAL A 171 21.88 29.84 3.83
C VAL A 171 22.63 28.53 4.11
N ASN A 172 23.15 28.37 5.33
CA ASN A 172 23.86 27.16 5.74
C ASN A 172 22.97 25.92 5.71
N TRP A 173 21.67 26.06 6.03
CA TRP A 173 20.74 24.93 6.03
C TRP A 173 20.44 24.43 4.62
N ILE A 174 20.23 25.33 3.66
CA ILE A 174 20.01 25.00 2.24
C ILE A 174 21.25 24.29 1.67
N GLU A 175 22.44 24.79 1.99
CA GLU A 175 23.71 24.16 1.57
C GLU A 175 23.87 22.77 2.18
N THR A 176 23.70 22.65 3.50
CA THR A 176 23.87 21.38 4.24
C THR A 176 22.87 20.31 3.78
N LEU A 177 21.63 20.70 3.47
CA LEU A 177 20.59 19.79 2.98
C LEU A 177 20.71 19.49 1.48
N GLY A 178 21.64 20.13 0.76
CA GLY A 178 21.85 19.95 -0.68
C GLY A 178 20.71 20.51 -1.54
N LEU A 179 20.06 21.58 -1.07
CA LEU A 179 18.81 22.11 -1.63
C LEU A 179 19.01 23.20 -2.70
N VAL A 180 20.24 23.64 -2.94
CA VAL A 180 20.57 24.63 -3.98
C VAL A 180 20.10 24.16 -5.37
N ALA A 181 20.31 22.89 -5.70
CA ALA A 181 19.91 22.30 -6.97
C ALA A 181 18.38 22.19 -7.15
N ALA A 182 17.61 22.33 -6.06
CA ALA A 182 16.14 22.29 -6.10
C ALA A 182 15.50 23.67 -6.40
N GLY A 183 16.31 24.70 -6.72
CA GLY A 183 15.82 26.03 -7.09
C GLY A 183 15.32 26.88 -5.91
N ILE A 184 15.77 26.55 -4.69
CA ILE A 184 15.42 27.30 -3.47
C ILE A 184 16.32 28.54 -3.39
N SER A 185 15.71 29.71 -3.48
CA SER A 185 16.39 31.01 -3.33
C SER A 185 16.19 31.60 -1.94
N ILE A 186 17.15 32.42 -1.50
CA ILE A 186 17.07 33.20 -0.26
C ILE A 186 16.27 34.49 -0.52
N PRO A 187 15.16 34.76 0.21
CA PRO A 187 14.41 35.99 0.09
C PRO A 187 15.19 37.16 0.70
N ALA A 188 15.06 38.34 0.09
CA ALA A 188 15.53 39.57 0.72
C ALA A 188 14.60 39.91 1.90
N LEU A 189 15.18 40.07 3.10
CA LEU A 189 14.41 40.36 4.31
C LEU A 189 14.31 41.88 4.54
N PRO A 190 13.18 42.37 5.09
CA PRO A 190 13.11 43.74 5.58
C PRO A 190 14.05 43.93 6.78
N PRO A 191 14.51 45.18 7.05
CA PRO A 191 15.27 45.48 8.26
C PRO A 191 14.57 44.97 9.53
N GLU A 192 15.32 44.46 10.51
CA GLU A 192 14.77 43.83 11.72
C GLU A 192 13.68 44.67 12.40
N GLY A 193 13.90 45.99 12.53
CA GLY A 193 12.93 46.90 13.14
C GLY A 193 11.62 47.04 12.35
N ASP A 194 11.68 47.02 11.02
CA ASP A 194 10.48 47.04 10.16
C ASP A 194 9.74 45.71 10.22
N ALA A 195 10.48 44.60 10.24
CA ALA A 195 9.93 43.26 10.35
C ALA A 195 9.15 43.07 11.67
N VAL A 196 9.75 43.51 12.79
CA VAL A 196 9.11 43.47 14.11
C VAL A 196 7.84 44.34 14.12
N ARG A 197 7.92 45.59 13.65
CA ARG A 197 6.76 46.49 13.56
C ARG A 197 5.64 45.95 12.67
N SER A 198 6.00 45.30 11.56
CA SER A 198 5.04 44.63 10.68
C SER A 198 4.20 43.60 11.45
N VAL A 199 4.80 42.87 12.39
CA VAL A 199 4.05 41.90 13.21
C VAL A 199 3.31 42.60 14.35
N THR A 200 3.94 43.48 15.12
CA THR A 200 3.30 44.11 16.29
C THR A 200 2.16 45.05 15.92
N ASP A 201 2.35 45.85 14.87
CA ASP A 201 1.44 46.95 14.53
C ASP A 201 0.43 46.51 13.46
N GLN A 202 0.83 45.62 12.55
CA GLN A 202 0.02 45.20 11.39
C GLN A 202 -0.29 43.69 11.37
N GLY A 203 0.23 42.88 12.30
CA GLY A 203 0.14 41.42 12.22
C GLY A 203 -1.29 40.88 12.09
N ALA A 204 -2.25 41.44 12.83
CA ALA A 204 -3.65 41.03 12.71
C ALA A 204 -4.23 41.39 11.32
N ALA A 205 -3.85 42.53 10.73
CA ALA A 205 -4.26 42.90 9.37
C ALA A 205 -3.61 41.99 8.31
N ASN A 206 -2.33 41.66 8.49
CA ASN A 206 -1.58 40.75 7.63
C ASN A 206 -2.19 39.34 7.64
N ILE A 207 -2.48 38.77 8.81
CA ILE A 207 -3.17 37.48 8.92
C ILE A 207 -4.50 37.51 8.15
N ARG A 208 -5.33 38.57 8.31
CA ARG A 208 -6.60 38.70 7.58
C ARG A 208 -6.40 38.77 6.07
N LYS A 209 -5.40 39.51 5.59
CA LYS A 209 -5.05 39.61 4.17
C LYS A 209 -4.72 38.23 3.61
N TRP A 210 -3.89 37.46 4.32
CA TRP A 210 -3.46 36.14 3.86
C TRP A 210 -4.58 35.10 3.94
N LEU A 211 -5.39 35.09 5.00
CA LEU A 211 -6.59 34.26 5.07
C LEU A 211 -7.55 34.56 3.92
N LYS A 212 -7.85 35.84 3.64
CA LYS A 212 -8.68 36.24 2.48
C LYS A 212 -8.09 35.77 1.15
N THR A 213 -6.76 35.79 1.03
CA THR A 213 -6.05 35.31 -0.16
C THR A 213 -6.23 33.79 -0.33
N TYR A 214 -6.05 33.04 0.76
CA TYR A 214 -6.25 31.59 0.80
C TYR A 214 -7.70 31.19 0.49
N HIS A 215 -8.68 31.75 1.20
CA HIS A 215 -10.10 31.47 0.99
C HIS A 215 -10.53 31.75 -0.46
N ARG A 216 -10.09 32.90 -1.01
CA ARG A 216 -10.37 33.25 -2.41
C ARG A 216 -9.71 32.29 -3.39
N TRP A 217 -8.49 31.85 -3.11
CA TRP A 217 -7.79 30.90 -3.97
C TRP A 217 -8.49 29.54 -3.97
N VAL A 218 -8.90 29.04 -2.79
CA VAL A 218 -9.66 27.78 -2.68
C VAL A 218 -11.01 27.88 -3.40
N ASP A 219 -11.84 28.89 -3.09
CA ASP A 219 -13.17 29.05 -3.71
C ASP A 219 -13.10 29.28 -5.23
N ARG A 220 -12.19 30.13 -5.71
CA ARG A 220 -12.17 30.53 -7.12
C ARG A 220 -11.27 29.68 -8.01
N THR A 221 -10.27 29.02 -7.43
CA THR A 221 -9.27 28.26 -8.19
C THR A 221 -9.42 26.77 -7.90
N ILE A 222 -9.32 26.34 -6.65
CA ILE A 222 -9.32 24.89 -6.35
C ILE A 222 -10.70 24.26 -6.59
N ASN A 223 -11.77 24.90 -6.12
CA ASN A 223 -13.11 24.35 -6.20
C ASN A 223 -13.80 24.54 -7.56
N ARG A 224 -13.27 25.44 -8.41
CA ARG A 224 -13.89 25.81 -9.71
C ARG A 224 -12.99 25.56 -10.91
N SER A 225 -11.75 25.11 -10.70
CA SER A 225 -10.85 24.78 -11.80
C SER A 225 -11.08 23.34 -12.24
N ASP A 226 -11.20 23.17 -13.55
CA ASP A 226 -11.14 21.87 -14.22
C ASP A 226 -9.68 21.47 -14.54
N GLU A 227 -8.69 22.32 -14.20
CA GLU A 227 -7.28 22.03 -14.42
C GLU A 227 -6.74 21.07 -13.36
N ALA A 228 -6.59 19.80 -13.74
CA ALA A 228 -6.02 18.76 -12.89
C ALA A 228 -4.66 19.15 -12.28
N ALA A 229 -3.82 19.87 -13.02
CA ALA A 229 -2.49 20.31 -12.57
C ALA A 229 -2.54 21.12 -11.26
N VAL A 230 -3.51 22.03 -11.11
CA VAL A 230 -3.64 22.86 -9.90
C VAL A 230 -4.11 22.02 -8.71
N GLN A 231 -5.08 21.12 -8.91
CA GLN A 231 -5.58 20.23 -7.86
C GLN A 231 -4.50 19.24 -7.39
N ILE A 232 -3.81 18.60 -8.33
CA ILE A 232 -2.69 17.70 -8.09
C ILE A 232 -1.55 18.44 -7.39
N GLY A 233 -1.24 19.66 -7.83
CA GLY A 233 -0.27 20.55 -7.19
C GLY A 233 -0.63 20.85 -5.73
N ALA A 234 -1.89 21.13 -5.43
CA ALA A 234 -2.36 21.41 -4.07
C ALA A 234 -2.30 20.17 -3.17
N ILE A 235 -2.63 19.00 -3.72
CA ILE A 235 -2.44 17.71 -3.04
C ILE A 235 -0.96 17.47 -2.73
N ALA A 236 -0.07 17.66 -3.72
CA ALA A 236 1.37 17.50 -3.56
C ALA A 236 1.93 18.45 -2.49
N LEU A 237 1.53 19.72 -2.54
CA LEU A 237 1.92 20.75 -1.58
C LEU A 237 1.55 20.33 -0.15
N ARG A 238 0.27 20.07 0.09
CA ARG A 238 -0.22 19.74 1.43
C ARG A 238 0.32 18.39 1.90
N GLY A 239 0.34 17.39 1.03
CA GLY A 239 0.82 16.05 1.31
C GLY A 239 2.30 16.02 1.69
N HIS A 240 3.17 16.74 0.97
CA HIS A 240 4.59 16.81 1.30
C HIS A 240 4.87 17.49 2.64
N LEU A 241 4.18 18.60 2.93
CA LEU A 241 4.35 19.29 4.21
C LEU A 241 3.87 18.43 5.39
N ILE A 242 2.66 17.86 5.31
CA ILE A 242 2.11 16.98 6.34
C ILE A 242 3.00 15.75 6.54
N SER A 243 3.45 15.11 5.45
CA SER A 243 4.32 13.93 5.55
C SER A 243 5.64 14.27 6.22
N SER A 244 6.26 15.40 5.87
CA SER A 244 7.54 15.84 6.46
C SER A 244 7.40 16.16 7.94
N ASP A 245 6.35 16.89 8.34
CA ASP A 245 6.06 17.21 9.74
C ASP A 245 5.78 15.96 10.58
N HIS A 246 4.98 15.04 10.06
CA HIS A 246 4.67 13.80 10.76
C HIS A 246 5.88 12.88 10.91
N MET A 247 6.74 12.75 9.88
CA MET A 247 7.97 11.96 9.94
C MET A 247 8.98 12.55 10.94
N ALA A 248 9.19 13.87 10.88
CA ALA A 248 10.01 14.59 11.85
C ALA A 248 9.46 14.40 13.27
N SER A 249 8.14 14.50 13.44
CA SER A 249 7.47 14.29 14.72
C SER A 249 7.62 12.88 15.28
N ALA A 250 7.61 11.87 14.43
CA ALA A 250 7.83 10.49 14.83
C ALA A 250 9.32 10.13 14.99
N HIS A 251 10.25 11.07 14.74
CA HIS A 251 11.70 10.88 14.82
C HIS A 251 12.16 9.68 13.97
N VAL A 252 11.58 9.58 12.78
CA VAL A 252 11.90 8.51 11.84
C VAL A 252 13.31 8.77 11.27
N GLY A 253 14.06 7.70 11.04
CA GLY A 253 15.39 7.77 10.42
C GLY A 253 15.37 8.31 8.98
N GLU A 254 16.52 8.23 8.31
CA GLU A 254 16.63 8.61 6.89
C GLU A 254 15.68 7.76 6.03
N LEU A 255 14.95 8.41 5.11
CA LEU A 255 14.07 7.72 4.17
C LEU A 255 14.86 6.76 3.27
N PRO A 256 14.61 5.45 3.33
CA PRO A 256 15.30 4.49 2.48
C PRO A 256 14.81 4.59 1.04
N ARG A 257 15.65 4.11 0.11
CA ARG A 257 15.33 3.95 -1.31
C ARG A 257 15.25 2.47 -1.66
N PRO A 258 14.33 2.06 -2.54
CA PRO A 258 14.29 0.66 -2.95
C PRO A 258 15.56 0.33 -3.75
N GLN A 259 16.32 -0.66 -3.29
CA GLN A 259 17.58 -1.07 -3.91
C GLN A 259 17.31 -1.90 -5.18
N LEU A 260 16.89 -1.24 -6.26
CA LEU A 260 16.45 -1.84 -7.52
C LEU A 260 17.44 -1.68 -8.68
N ALA A 261 18.68 -1.24 -8.43
CA ALA A 261 19.61 -0.89 -9.51
C ALA A 261 20.33 -2.11 -10.12
N ASP A 262 20.52 -3.19 -9.34
CA ASP A 262 21.35 -4.33 -9.71
C ASP A 262 20.51 -5.62 -9.79
N PRO A 263 20.22 -6.12 -11.01
CA PRO A 263 19.50 -7.39 -11.19
C PRO A 263 20.32 -8.58 -10.68
N ASP A 264 21.65 -8.58 -10.79
CA ASP A 264 22.48 -9.71 -10.38
C ASP A 264 22.41 -9.89 -8.86
N ARG A 265 22.37 -8.80 -8.10
CA ARG A 265 22.19 -8.86 -6.64
C ARG A 265 20.85 -9.49 -6.25
N LEU A 266 19.75 -9.12 -6.92
CA LEU A 266 18.43 -9.71 -6.68
C LEU A 266 18.43 -11.21 -7.03
N LEU A 267 18.98 -11.55 -8.20
CA LEU A 267 19.05 -12.94 -8.68
C LEU A 267 19.94 -13.81 -7.79
N ALA A 268 21.08 -13.30 -7.34
CA ALA A 268 21.97 -14.01 -6.42
C ALA A 268 21.28 -14.33 -5.10
N GLY A 269 20.46 -13.41 -4.58
CA GLY A 269 19.61 -13.65 -3.40
C GLY A 269 18.67 -14.84 -3.58
N TRP A 270 18.16 -15.05 -4.80
CA TRP A 270 17.31 -16.19 -5.15
C TRP A 270 18.07 -17.42 -5.67
N LYS A 271 19.41 -17.39 -5.66
CA LYS A 271 20.27 -18.42 -6.28
C LYS A 271 19.91 -18.67 -7.77
N LEU A 272 19.51 -17.61 -8.46
CA LEU A 272 19.26 -17.57 -9.89
C LEU A 272 20.39 -16.83 -10.60
N SER A 273 20.49 -17.05 -11.90
CA SER A 273 21.43 -16.36 -12.79
C SER A 273 20.71 -15.98 -14.09
N LEU A 274 21.19 -14.94 -14.77
CA LEU A 274 20.56 -14.38 -15.97
C LEU A 274 20.38 -15.42 -17.10
N ASP A 275 21.30 -16.38 -17.21
CA ASP A 275 21.26 -17.47 -18.19
C ASP A 275 20.16 -18.51 -17.91
N ARG A 276 19.69 -18.60 -16.67
CA ARG A 276 18.68 -19.58 -16.22
C ARG A 276 17.27 -18.99 -16.09
N LEU A 277 17.08 -17.74 -16.49
CA LEU A 277 15.76 -17.10 -16.46
C LEU A 277 14.82 -17.71 -17.50
N TYR A 278 13.55 -17.85 -17.13
CA TYR A 278 12.49 -18.11 -18.09
C TYR A 278 12.30 -16.90 -19.03
N ASP A 279 11.72 -17.14 -20.20
CA ASP A 279 11.55 -16.09 -21.23
C ASP A 279 10.75 -14.88 -20.70
N HIS A 280 9.69 -15.11 -19.94
CA HIS A 280 8.88 -14.04 -19.35
C HIS A 280 9.64 -13.22 -18.30
N GLN A 281 10.57 -13.84 -17.54
CA GLN A 281 11.43 -13.13 -16.59
C GLN A 281 12.42 -12.22 -17.33
N ARG A 282 13.02 -12.72 -18.42
CA ARG A 282 13.91 -11.94 -19.28
C ARG A 282 13.16 -10.79 -19.97
N ALA A 283 11.95 -11.05 -20.46
CA ALA A 283 11.10 -10.03 -21.06
C ALA A 283 10.73 -8.93 -20.04
N SER A 284 10.41 -9.29 -18.80
CA SER A 284 10.18 -8.30 -17.72
C SER A 284 11.37 -7.38 -17.48
N LEU A 285 12.60 -7.90 -17.44
CA LEU A 285 13.82 -7.09 -17.27
C LEU A 285 14.06 -6.09 -18.41
N ASN A 286 13.52 -6.39 -19.60
CA ASN A 286 13.67 -5.55 -20.79
C ASN A 286 12.47 -4.63 -21.06
N THR A 287 11.40 -4.74 -20.28
CA THR A 287 10.16 -3.98 -20.50
C THR A 287 10.19 -2.66 -19.72
N ARG A 288 9.86 -1.55 -20.37
CA ARG A 288 9.73 -0.22 -19.75
C ARG A 288 8.28 0.24 -19.82
N GLY A 289 7.80 0.95 -18.81
CA GLY A 289 6.39 1.36 -18.73
C GLY A 289 5.48 0.25 -18.19
N SER A 290 4.18 0.45 -18.36
CA SER A 290 3.16 -0.48 -17.86
C SER A 290 3.17 -1.79 -18.64
N ALA A 291 2.83 -2.89 -17.98
CA ALA A 291 2.81 -4.22 -18.59
C ALA A 291 1.75 -5.13 -17.97
N VAL A 292 1.33 -6.13 -18.75
CA VAL A 292 0.53 -7.26 -18.29
C VAL A 292 1.37 -8.53 -18.43
N LEU A 293 1.59 -9.24 -17.33
CA LEU A 293 2.32 -10.51 -17.29
C LEU A 293 1.34 -11.68 -17.14
N MET A 294 1.35 -12.58 -18.13
CA MET A 294 0.64 -13.85 -18.10
C MET A 294 1.64 -15.01 -18.04
N ALA A 295 1.62 -15.76 -16.94
CA ALA A 295 2.53 -16.90 -16.76
C ALA A 295 1.95 -17.93 -15.78
N PRO A 296 2.23 -19.23 -15.97
CA PRO A 296 1.60 -20.30 -15.18
C PRO A 296 2.00 -20.26 -13.70
N THR A 297 1.19 -20.86 -12.84
CA THR A 297 1.41 -20.79 -11.39
C THR A 297 2.64 -21.58 -10.95
N GLY A 298 3.61 -20.88 -10.36
CA GLY A 298 4.90 -21.45 -9.93
C GLY A 298 6.03 -21.26 -10.94
N SER A 299 5.82 -20.52 -12.02
CA SER A 299 6.83 -20.17 -13.02
C SER A 299 7.77 -19.01 -12.64
N GLY A 300 7.63 -18.46 -11.43
CA GLY A 300 8.46 -17.35 -10.96
C GLY A 300 7.93 -15.96 -11.34
N LYS A 301 6.61 -15.78 -11.32
CA LYS A 301 5.94 -14.47 -11.55
C LYS A 301 6.48 -13.36 -10.64
N THR A 302 6.73 -13.66 -9.37
CA THR A 302 7.26 -12.67 -8.42
C THR A 302 8.65 -12.20 -8.81
N GLU A 303 9.54 -13.11 -9.21
CA GLU A 303 10.86 -12.79 -9.75
C GLU A 303 10.75 -11.93 -11.00
N ALA A 304 9.86 -12.29 -11.93
CA ALA A 304 9.57 -11.49 -13.12
C ALA A 304 9.07 -10.08 -12.75
N ALA A 305 8.26 -9.95 -11.70
CA ALA A 305 7.74 -8.68 -11.24
C ALA A 305 8.83 -7.73 -10.73
N LEU A 306 9.77 -8.28 -9.96
CA LEU A 306 10.87 -7.52 -9.41
C LEU A 306 11.91 -7.19 -10.48
N LEU A 307 12.14 -8.07 -11.47
CA LEU A 307 12.93 -7.75 -12.65
C LEU A 307 12.32 -6.62 -13.49
N TRP A 308 10.99 -6.56 -13.60
CA TRP A 308 10.30 -5.40 -14.18
C TRP A 308 10.49 -4.14 -13.34
N ALA A 309 10.50 -4.24 -12.01
CA ALA A 309 10.79 -3.08 -11.14
C ALA A 309 12.24 -2.58 -11.31
N VAL A 310 13.20 -3.48 -11.49
CA VAL A 310 14.59 -3.15 -11.86
C VAL A 310 14.64 -2.42 -13.20
N ALA A 311 13.94 -2.95 -14.20
CA ALA A 311 13.82 -2.32 -15.51
C ALA A 311 13.30 -0.87 -15.40
N GLN A 312 12.30 -0.64 -14.55
CA GLN A 312 11.78 0.70 -14.29
C GLN A 312 12.82 1.61 -13.63
N ALA A 313 13.58 1.10 -12.66
CA ALA A 313 14.62 1.85 -11.95
C ALA A 313 15.83 2.22 -12.82
N GLN A 314 16.10 1.43 -13.87
CA GLN A 314 17.14 1.68 -14.87
C GLN A 314 16.70 2.60 -16.02
N SER A 315 15.45 3.07 -16.00
CA SER A 315 14.97 4.07 -16.97
C SER A 315 15.44 5.49 -16.60
N HIS A 316 15.14 6.47 -17.45
CA HIS A 316 15.39 7.89 -17.14
C HIS A 316 14.63 8.40 -15.90
N ARG A 317 13.67 7.63 -15.38
CA ARG A 317 12.90 7.94 -14.17
C ARG A 317 13.22 6.94 -13.07
N SER A 318 13.62 7.44 -11.91
CA SER A 318 13.82 6.60 -10.72
C SER A 318 12.51 5.93 -10.30
N VAL A 319 12.61 4.90 -9.45
CA VAL A 319 11.43 4.32 -8.78
C VAL A 319 11.50 4.75 -7.31
N PRO A 320 10.84 5.85 -6.91
CA PRO A 320 10.91 6.32 -5.53
C PRO A 320 10.18 5.36 -4.57
N ARG A 321 9.17 4.66 -5.07
CA ARG A 321 8.32 3.73 -4.31
C ARG A 321 7.92 2.52 -5.16
N LEU A 322 7.93 1.35 -4.52
CA LEU A 322 7.41 0.10 -5.08
C LEU A 322 6.23 -0.40 -4.24
N TYR A 323 5.06 -0.48 -4.84
CA TYR A 323 3.85 -1.00 -4.22
C TYR A 323 3.54 -2.39 -4.76
N TYR A 324 3.42 -3.39 -3.89
CA TYR A 324 3.03 -4.74 -4.25
C TYR A 324 1.64 -5.04 -3.68
N THR A 325 0.66 -5.19 -4.55
CA THR A 325 -0.74 -5.35 -4.19
C THR A 325 -1.23 -6.77 -4.42
N LEU A 326 -1.97 -7.30 -3.44
CA LEU A 326 -2.50 -8.65 -3.44
C LEU A 326 -3.94 -8.67 -2.90
N PRO A 327 -4.81 -9.58 -3.36
CA PRO A 327 -6.21 -9.65 -2.96
C PRO A 327 -6.45 -10.11 -1.52
N PHE A 328 -5.56 -10.94 -0.98
CA PHE A 328 -5.78 -11.62 0.28
C PHE A 328 -4.74 -11.26 1.34
N GLN A 329 -5.19 -11.09 2.59
CA GLN A 329 -4.32 -10.75 3.73
C GLN A 329 -3.22 -11.79 3.95
N ALA A 330 -3.54 -13.08 3.81
CA ALA A 330 -2.55 -14.13 3.96
C ALA A 330 -1.44 -13.99 2.89
N SER A 331 -1.82 -13.74 1.63
CA SER A 331 -0.88 -13.52 0.54
C SER A 331 -0.02 -12.26 0.76
N MET A 332 -0.62 -11.17 1.24
CA MET A 332 0.12 -9.96 1.61
C MET A 332 1.14 -10.23 2.72
N ASN A 333 0.75 -10.94 3.78
CA ASN A 333 1.66 -11.29 4.87
C ASN A 333 2.84 -12.12 4.36
N ALA A 334 2.57 -13.13 3.53
CA ALA A 334 3.61 -14.00 2.98
C ALA A 334 4.52 -13.25 2.01
N MET A 335 3.97 -12.36 1.18
CA MET A 335 4.76 -11.53 0.26
C MET A 335 5.62 -10.54 1.02
N GLU A 336 5.10 -9.86 2.04
CA GLU A 336 5.91 -8.95 2.85
C GLU A 336 7.07 -9.70 3.49
N LYS A 337 6.82 -10.86 4.11
CA LYS A 337 7.86 -11.74 4.65
C LYS A 337 8.91 -12.11 3.61
N ARG A 338 8.48 -12.56 2.42
CA ARG A 338 9.37 -12.93 1.31
C ARG A 338 10.25 -11.77 0.82
N LEU A 339 9.74 -10.54 0.90
CA LEU A 339 10.46 -9.36 0.48
C LEU A 339 11.37 -8.81 1.59
N SER A 340 11.04 -9.02 2.87
CA SER A 340 11.71 -8.38 4.01
C SER A 340 12.65 -9.27 4.83
N GLU A 341 12.48 -10.59 4.77
CA GLU A 341 13.17 -11.56 5.62
C GLU A 341 13.79 -12.68 4.78
N ASP A 342 14.98 -13.13 5.16
CA ASP A 342 15.63 -14.26 4.51
C ASP A 342 14.74 -15.51 4.65
N GLN A 343 14.57 -16.26 3.57
CA GLN A 343 13.73 -17.46 3.54
C GLN A 343 14.54 -18.64 2.99
N ASP A 344 14.70 -19.68 3.79
CA ASP A 344 15.30 -20.97 3.36
C ASP A 344 16.68 -20.80 2.68
N GLY A 345 17.53 -19.94 3.26
CA GLY A 345 18.86 -19.64 2.75
C GLY A 345 18.87 -18.84 1.45
N LEU A 346 17.76 -18.17 1.11
CA LEU A 346 17.65 -17.12 0.09
C LEU A 346 17.60 -15.77 0.78
N ALA A 347 18.41 -14.82 0.31
CA ALA A 347 18.45 -13.48 0.88
C ALA A 347 17.20 -12.68 0.51
N ALA A 348 16.69 -11.90 1.46
CA ALA A 348 15.57 -11.00 1.22
C ALA A 348 15.93 -9.94 0.17
N PRO A 349 15.03 -9.64 -0.78
CA PRO A 349 15.21 -8.53 -1.73
C PRO A 349 15.34 -7.15 -1.06
N PHE A 350 14.59 -6.91 0.00
CA PHE A 350 14.46 -5.60 0.66
C PHE A 350 14.49 -5.72 2.19
N PRO A 351 15.60 -6.21 2.79
CA PRO A 351 15.68 -6.46 4.22
C PRO A 351 15.41 -5.17 5.02
N GLY A 352 14.43 -5.23 5.93
CA GLY A 352 14.03 -4.09 6.77
C GLY A 352 13.39 -2.90 6.04
N GLN A 353 13.07 -3.02 4.75
CA GLN A 353 12.59 -1.92 3.90
C GLN A 353 11.15 -2.09 3.41
N VAL A 354 10.43 -3.10 3.92
CA VAL A 354 9.07 -3.43 3.47
C VAL A 354 8.04 -3.13 4.55
N GLY A 355 7.00 -2.39 4.19
CA GLY A 355 5.83 -2.16 5.04
C GLY A 355 4.63 -3.02 4.63
N LEU A 356 3.81 -3.42 5.61
CA LEU A 356 2.58 -4.18 5.40
C LEU A 356 1.32 -3.34 5.73
N GLU A 357 0.41 -3.19 4.75
CA GLU A 357 -0.79 -2.36 4.91
C GLU A 357 -2.09 -3.09 4.52
N HIS A 358 -2.80 -3.57 5.55
CA HIS A 358 -4.20 -4.00 5.47
C HIS A 358 -4.85 -3.87 6.85
N SER A 359 -6.16 -4.11 6.95
CA SER A 359 -6.93 -3.88 8.19
C SER A 359 -6.45 -4.65 9.43
N ARG A 360 -5.62 -5.67 9.25
CA ARG A 360 -5.09 -6.53 10.32
C ARG A 360 -3.56 -6.58 10.38
N SER A 361 -2.84 -5.64 9.74
CA SER A 361 -1.37 -5.68 9.67
C SER A 361 -0.69 -5.64 11.04
N THR A 362 -1.20 -4.85 12.00
CA THR A 362 -0.69 -4.87 13.39
C THR A 362 -0.78 -6.26 14.01
N LEU A 363 -1.90 -6.97 13.79
CA LEU A 363 -2.08 -8.31 14.34
C LEU A 363 -1.17 -9.32 13.63
N ALA A 364 -0.93 -9.15 12.33
CA ALA A 364 0.01 -9.97 11.58
C ALA A 364 1.46 -9.80 12.11
N TYR A 365 1.91 -8.56 12.30
CA TYR A 365 3.22 -8.28 12.91
C TYR A 365 3.31 -8.82 14.33
N TYR A 366 2.29 -8.56 15.15
CA TYR A 366 2.25 -9.01 16.54
C TYR A 366 2.43 -10.53 16.65
N ARG A 367 1.70 -11.31 15.84
CA ARG A 367 1.79 -12.77 15.85
C ARG A 367 3.17 -13.26 15.43
N ARG A 368 3.73 -12.70 14.37
CA ARG A 368 5.07 -13.07 13.90
C ARG A 368 6.13 -12.81 14.97
N LEU A 369 6.07 -11.64 15.62
CA LEU A 369 6.99 -11.30 16.69
C LEU A 369 6.87 -12.25 17.89
N LEU A 370 5.67 -12.76 18.20
CA LEU A 370 5.51 -13.81 19.21
C LEU A 370 6.14 -15.14 18.79
N GLU A 371 6.08 -15.49 17.49
CA GLU A 371 6.78 -16.67 16.95
C GLU A 371 8.31 -16.49 17.01
N ASP A 372 8.80 -15.25 16.95
CA ASP A 372 10.21 -14.86 17.11
C ASP A 372 10.60 -14.64 18.60
N ASP A 373 9.88 -15.25 19.55
CA ASP A 373 10.14 -15.22 20.99
C ASP A 373 10.10 -13.82 21.66
N TYR A 374 9.42 -12.83 21.08
CA TYR A 374 9.19 -11.56 21.75
C TYR A 374 8.18 -11.72 22.90
N SER A 375 8.37 -10.95 23.99
CA SER A 375 7.33 -10.81 25.01
C SER A 375 6.08 -10.13 24.42
N PRO A 376 4.86 -10.44 24.91
CA PRO A 376 3.63 -9.82 24.41
C PRO A 376 3.65 -8.28 24.40
N GLN A 377 4.25 -7.66 25.42
CA GLN A 377 4.34 -6.19 25.50
C GLN A 377 5.32 -5.63 24.46
N ALA A 378 6.48 -6.28 24.27
CA ALA A 378 7.46 -5.88 23.27
C ALA A 378 6.92 -6.05 21.85
N ALA A 379 6.31 -7.20 21.55
CA ALA A 379 5.67 -7.50 20.28
C ALA A 379 4.58 -6.48 19.93
N ALA A 380 3.73 -6.11 20.91
CA ALA A 380 2.66 -5.13 20.69
C ALA A 380 3.20 -3.73 20.39
N ARG A 381 4.27 -3.30 21.08
CA ARG A 381 4.92 -2.01 20.84
C ARG A 381 5.55 -1.97 19.45
N GLU A 382 6.30 -3.00 19.10
CA GLU A 382 7.00 -3.11 17.81
C GLU A 382 6.01 -3.23 16.64
N ALA A 383 4.95 -4.04 16.77
CA ALA A 383 3.91 -4.16 15.74
C ALA A 383 3.17 -2.84 15.47
N LYS A 384 2.94 -2.03 16.52
CA LYS A 384 2.37 -0.68 16.38
C LYS A 384 3.36 0.26 15.70
N TRP A 385 4.64 0.19 16.07
CA TRP A 385 5.69 0.99 15.46
C TRP A 385 5.86 0.69 13.96
N ARG A 386 5.95 -0.58 13.57
CA ARG A 386 6.03 -0.97 12.15
C ARG A 386 4.82 -0.50 11.34
N LYS A 387 3.60 -0.61 11.89
CA LYS A 387 2.42 -0.05 11.24
C LYS A 387 2.49 1.47 11.10
N ASN A 388 2.95 2.17 12.15
CA ASN A 388 3.09 3.62 12.13
C ASN A 388 4.07 4.06 11.02
N LEU A 389 5.22 3.38 10.88
CA LEU A 389 6.17 3.63 9.80
C LEU A 389 5.55 3.46 8.41
N ALA A 390 4.72 2.43 8.19
CA ALA A 390 4.02 2.25 6.93
C ALA A 390 3.04 3.40 6.64
N GLN A 391 2.31 3.87 7.66
CA GLN A 391 1.38 5.00 7.54
C GLN A 391 2.09 6.35 7.31
N LEU A 392 3.34 6.47 7.75
CA LEU A 392 4.21 7.63 7.52
C LEU A 392 4.91 7.60 6.16
N ASN A 393 4.60 6.62 5.30
CA ASN A 393 5.27 6.41 4.00
C ASN A 393 6.80 6.25 4.12
N TYR A 394 7.28 5.72 5.26
CA TYR A 394 8.71 5.49 5.51
C TYR A 394 9.27 4.38 4.61
N TYR A 395 8.58 3.25 4.53
CA TYR A 395 9.07 2.10 3.77
C TYR A 395 9.02 2.37 2.26
N PRO A 396 10.14 2.22 1.53
CA PRO A 396 10.16 2.41 0.08
C PRO A 396 9.42 1.31 -0.68
N VAL A 397 9.30 0.13 -0.08
CA VAL A 397 8.53 -1.00 -0.61
C VAL A 397 7.33 -1.24 0.31
N ARG A 398 6.14 -1.36 -0.25
CA ARG A 398 4.92 -1.62 0.53
C ARG A 398 4.11 -2.74 -0.06
N VAL A 399 3.78 -3.73 0.77
CA VAL A 399 2.80 -4.76 0.45
C VAL A 399 1.47 -4.36 1.03
N LEU A 400 0.48 -4.12 0.17
CA LEU A 400 -0.77 -3.50 0.58
C LEU A 400 -1.99 -4.04 -0.14
N SER A 401 -3.12 -3.91 0.53
CA SER A 401 -4.40 -4.18 -0.10
C SER A 401 -4.72 -3.06 -1.09
N PRO A 402 -5.31 -3.33 -2.26
CA PRO A 402 -5.70 -2.24 -3.16
C PRO A 402 -6.74 -1.29 -2.54
N TYR A 403 -7.53 -1.76 -1.56
CA TYR A 403 -8.43 -0.90 -0.77
C TYR A 403 -7.70 0.20 0.01
N GLN A 404 -6.40 0.06 0.27
CA GLN A 404 -5.61 1.16 0.86
C GLN A 404 -5.44 2.30 -0.15
N LEU A 405 -5.28 1.99 -1.45
CA LEU A 405 -5.19 2.99 -2.52
C LEU A 405 -6.53 3.71 -2.74
N LEU A 406 -7.66 2.99 -2.60
CA LEU A 406 -9.00 3.58 -2.73
C LEU A 406 -9.29 4.71 -1.71
N LYS A 407 -8.51 4.81 -0.62
CA LYS A 407 -8.61 5.94 0.32
C LYS A 407 -8.32 7.28 -0.35
N GLY A 408 -7.48 7.27 -1.41
CA GLY A 408 -7.13 8.42 -2.23
C GLY A 408 -8.37 9.08 -2.84
N PRO A 409 -9.03 8.41 -3.80
CA PRO A 409 -10.25 8.90 -4.44
C PRO A 409 -11.39 9.22 -3.46
N TYR A 410 -11.56 8.42 -2.40
CA TYR A 410 -12.57 8.70 -1.36
C TYR A 410 -12.22 9.88 -0.42
N ARG A 411 -11.06 10.53 -0.62
CA ARG A 411 -10.56 11.66 0.20
C ARG A 411 -10.61 11.39 1.70
N LEU A 412 -10.34 10.13 2.08
CA LEU A 412 -10.32 9.74 3.48
C LEU A 412 -9.09 10.35 4.16
N LYS A 413 -9.16 10.61 5.47
CA LYS A 413 -8.06 11.23 6.23
C LYS A 413 -6.68 10.64 5.87
N GLY A 414 -5.77 11.51 5.44
CA GLY A 414 -4.42 11.14 4.98
C GLY A 414 -4.33 10.79 3.49
N TYR A 415 -5.35 11.08 2.70
CA TYR A 415 -5.33 10.84 1.26
C TYR A 415 -4.26 11.70 0.55
N GLU A 416 -3.98 12.91 1.05
CA GLU A 416 -3.00 13.80 0.42
C GLU A 416 -1.59 13.22 0.53
N THR A 417 -1.21 12.70 1.70
CA THR A 417 0.08 12.05 1.90
C THR A 417 0.18 10.74 1.11
N LEU A 418 -0.92 9.99 0.99
CA LEU A 418 -0.99 8.77 0.18
C LEU A 418 -0.78 9.07 -1.32
N LEU A 419 -1.56 9.98 -1.89
CA LEU A 419 -1.49 10.33 -3.31
C LEU A 419 -0.15 10.97 -3.66
N THR A 420 0.37 11.83 -2.78
CA THR A 420 1.70 12.43 -2.95
C THR A 420 2.80 11.37 -3.01
N ASP A 421 2.70 10.29 -2.24
CA ASP A 421 3.69 9.22 -2.30
C ASP A 421 3.53 8.30 -3.53
N CYS A 422 2.45 8.45 -4.32
CA CYS A 422 2.22 7.71 -5.55
C CYS A 422 2.96 8.30 -6.78
N PHE A 423 3.47 9.54 -6.69
CA PHE A 423 4.21 10.14 -7.81
C PHE A 423 5.40 9.28 -8.23
N GLU A 424 5.45 8.99 -9.54
CA GLU A 424 6.45 8.17 -10.23
C GLU A 424 6.57 6.73 -9.70
N ALA A 425 5.65 6.29 -8.84
CA ALA A 425 5.75 4.98 -8.21
C ALA A 425 5.54 3.83 -9.20
N ALA A 426 6.12 2.68 -8.88
CA ALA A 426 5.88 1.43 -9.57
C ALA A 426 4.90 0.57 -8.75
N PHE A 427 3.86 0.06 -9.40
CA PHE A 427 2.84 -0.77 -8.79
C PHE A 427 2.84 -2.16 -9.43
N ILE A 428 2.82 -3.20 -8.60
CA ILE A 428 2.64 -4.58 -9.00
C ILE A 428 1.27 -5.01 -8.47
N PHE A 429 0.37 -5.43 -9.34
CA PHE A 429 -0.89 -6.07 -8.98
C PHE A 429 -0.82 -7.54 -9.30
N ASP A 430 -0.86 -8.37 -8.27
CA ASP A 430 -0.81 -9.82 -8.41
C ASP A 430 -2.21 -10.42 -8.18
N GLU A 431 -2.59 -11.37 -9.03
CA GLU A 431 -3.90 -12.04 -9.00
C GLU A 431 -5.09 -11.06 -9.18
N ILE A 432 -4.97 -10.12 -10.14
CA ILE A 432 -6.01 -9.09 -10.42
C ILE A 432 -7.39 -9.69 -10.73
N HIS A 433 -7.43 -10.92 -11.27
CA HIS A 433 -8.65 -11.64 -11.60
C HIS A 433 -9.46 -12.06 -10.37
N ALA A 434 -8.87 -12.02 -9.16
CA ALA A 434 -9.54 -12.44 -7.94
C ALA A 434 -10.59 -11.44 -7.43
N TYR A 435 -10.68 -10.23 -8.01
CA TYR A 435 -11.63 -9.20 -7.59
C TYR A 435 -12.96 -9.31 -8.35
N GLU A 436 -14.06 -9.17 -7.61
CA GLU A 436 -15.40 -9.04 -8.21
C GLU A 436 -15.51 -7.76 -9.07
N ALA A 437 -16.37 -7.79 -10.09
CA ALA A 437 -16.53 -6.74 -11.10
C ALA A 437 -16.57 -5.33 -10.50
N ARG A 438 -17.43 -5.12 -9.50
CA ARG A 438 -17.62 -3.81 -8.84
C ARG A 438 -16.36 -3.29 -8.14
N ARG A 439 -15.56 -4.18 -7.54
CA ARG A 439 -14.32 -3.79 -6.86
C ARG A 439 -13.21 -3.56 -7.87
N LEU A 440 -13.13 -4.41 -8.88
CA LEU A 440 -12.17 -4.27 -9.96
C LEU A 440 -12.36 -2.93 -10.70
N ALA A 441 -13.60 -2.53 -10.97
CA ALA A 441 -13.92 -1.23 -11.58
C ALA A 441 -13.26 -0.06 -10.84
N LYS A 442 -13.44 0.02 -9.51
CA LYS A 442 -12.85 1.08 -8.67
C LYS A 442 -11.33 1.03 -8.64
N ILE A 443 -10.76 -0.18 -8.60
CA ILE A 443 -9.31 -0.39 -8.64
C ILE A 443 -8.75 0.11 -9.97
N LEU A 444 -9.35 -0.29 -11.10
CA LEU A 444 -8.89 0.09 -12.44
C LEU A 444 -9.10 1.57 -12.74
N ALA A 445 -10.19 2.19 -12.26
CA ALA A 445 -10.37 3.64 -12.31
C ALA A 445 -9.24 4.37 -11.54
N THR A 446 -8.86 3.87 -10.36
CA THR A 446 -7.74 4.40 -9.58
C THR A 446 -6.40 4.22 -10.31
N VAL A 447 -6.18 3.06 -10.95
CA VAL A 447 -5.00 2.80 -11.78
C VAL A 447 -4.91 3.80 -12.93
N LYS A 448 -6.01 4.01 -13.66
CA LYS A 448 -6.09 4.99 -14.76
C LYS A 448 -5.75 6.40 -14.27
N TYR A 449 -6.37 6.82 -13.18
CA TYR A 449 -6.14 8.14 -12.57
C TYR A 449 -4.67 8.33 -12.16
N LEU A 450 -4.07 7.36 -11.47
CA LEU A 450 -2.67 7.44 -11.04
C LEU A 450 -1.68 7.38 -12.22
N ARG A 451 -1.96 6.59 -13.25
CA ARG A 451 -1.17 6.55 -14.48
C ARG A 451 -1.12 7.93 -15.15
N GLU A 452 -2.29 8.54 -15.35
CA GLU A 452 -2.44 9.80 -16.08
C GLU A 452 -1.87 11.00 -15.31
N ASN A 453 -2.07 11.03 -14.00
CA ASN A 453 -1.85 12.23 -13.20
C ASN A 453 -0.61 12.17 -12.31
N TYR A 454 -0.10 10.97 -12.00
CA TYR A 454 1.02 10.76 -11.06
C TYR A 454 2.24 10.12 -11.72
N ALA A 455 2.23 9.92 -13.04
CA ALA A 455 3.28 9.22 -13.78
C ALA A 455 3.59 7.82 -13.20
N ALA A 456 2.58 7.18 -12.60
CA ALA A 456 2.69 5.86 -12.03
C ALA A 456 2.78 4.79 -13.13
N ARG A 457 3.52 3.71 -12.84
CA ARG A 457 3.74 2.58 -13.76
C ARG A 457 3.18 1.32 -13.14
N PHE A 458 2.55 0.46 -13.95
CA PHE A 458 1.80 -0.69 -13.45
C PHE A 458 2.24 -1.99 -14.12
N LEU A 459 2.56 -3.00 -13.33
CA LEU A 459 2.63 -4.39 -13.76
C LEU A 459 1.43 -5.13 -13.21
N ILE A 460 0.58 -5.63 -14.10
CA ILE A 460 -0.56 -6.47 -13.74
C ILE A 460 -0.21 -7.92 -14.03
N MET A 461 -0.32 -8.80 -13.05
CA MET A 461 0.09 -10.20 -13.18
C MET A 461 -1.09 -11.13 -12.93
N SER A 462 -1.15 -12.16 -13.75
CA SER A 462 -2.14 -13.22 -13.61
C SER A 462 -1.62 -14.53 -14.19
N ALA A 463 -2.13 -15.67 -13.71
CA ALA A 463 -1.96 -16.91 -14.46
C ALA A 463 -2.84 -16.92 -15.71
N THR A 464 -4.04 -16.34 -15.60
CA THR A 464 -5.10 -16.43 -16.60
C THR A 464 -5.88 -15.12 -16.65
N LEU A 465 -6.17 -14.62 -17.84
CA LEU A 465 -7.00 -13.43 -18.04
C LEU A 465 -7.96 -13.70 -19.20
N PRO A 466 -9.28 -13.73 -18.99
CA PRO A 466 -10.24 -13.74 -20.09
C PRO A 466 -10.19 -12.40 -20.85
N GLN A 467 -10.61 -12.41 -22.12
CA GLN A 467 -10.61 -11.24 -23.00
C GLN A 467 -11.37 -10.07 -22.36
N LEU A 468 -12.49 -10.36 -21.70
CA LEU A 468 -13.30 -9.39 -20.97
C LEU A 468 -12.48 -8.53 -19.99
N LEU A 469 -11.56 -9.16 -19.24
CA LEU A 469 -10.68 -8.45 -18.31
C LEU A 469 -9.55 -7.73 -19.05
N ARG A 470 -9.00 -8.32 -20.12
CA ARG A 470 -7.96 -7.69 -20.94
C ARG A 470 -8.42 -6.35 -21.51
N ASP A 471 -9.68 -6.26 -21.95
CA ASP A 471 -10.26 -5.03 -22.49
C ASP A 471 -10.30 -3.92 -21.43
N GLN A 472 -10.73 -4.23 -20.20
CA GLN A 472 -10.76 -3.26 -19.11
C GLN A 472 -9.35 -2.84 -18.65
N LEU A 473 -8.40 -3.78 -18.67
CA LEU A 473 -6.99 -3.48 -18.39
C LEU A 473 -6.40 -2.56 -19.45
N ALA A 474 -6.73 -2.77 -20.73
CA ALA A 474 -6.25 -1.91 -21.81
C ALA A 474 -6.71 -0.46 -21.64
N GLU A 475 -7.96 -0.24 -21.23
CA GLU A 475 -8.43 1.11 -20.92
C GLU A 475 -7.68 1.75 -19.74
N ALA A 476 -7.53 0.99 -18.64
CA ALA A 476 -6.91 1.47 -17.42
C ALA A 476 -5.39 1.67 -17.54
N LEU A 477 -4.70 0.88 -18.34
CA LEU A 477 -3.25 0.92 -18.52
C LEU A 477 -2.81 1.76 -19.71
N GLY A 478 -3.64 1.88 -20.75
CA GLY A 478 -3.31 2.68 -21.94
C GLY A 478 -2.29 1.93 -22.77
N ASP A 479 -1.20 2.58 -23.14
CA ASP A 479 -0.07 1.88 -23.77
C ASP A 479 0.61 0.96 -22.75
N TYR A 480 0.52 -0.35 -22.98
CA TYR A 480 1.16 -1.37 -22.14
C TYR A 480 1.79 -2.49 -22.98
N HIS A 481 2.77 -3.16 -22.38
CA HIS A 481 3.41 -4.33 -22.96
C HIS A 481 2.79 -5.64 -22.47
N LEU A 482 2.51 -6.57 -23.38
CA LEU A 482 2.13 -7.93 -23.00
C LEU A 482 3.39 -8.79 -22.83
N ILE A 483 3.51 -9.45 -21.68
CA ILE A 483 4.59 -10.38 -21.37
C ILE A 483 3.97 -11.75 -21.13
N GLU A 484 4.32 -12.73 -21.96
CA GLU A 484 3.78 -14.09 -21.88
C GLU A 484 4.88 -15.11 -21.65
N ALA A 485 4.60 -16.12 -20.84
CA ALA A 485 5.45 -17.29 -20.74
C ALA A 485 5.42 -18.11 -22.04
N SER A 486 6.56 -18.71 -22.40
CA SER A 486 6.64 -19.53 -23.61
C SER A 486 5.79 -20.80 -23.51
N ALA A 487 5.35 -21.33 -24.65
CA ALA A 487 4.62 -22.60 -24.72
C ALA A 487 5.39 -23.75 -24.06
N ALA A 488 6.72 -23.75 -24.17
CA ALA A 488 7.59 -24.70 -23.48
C ALA A 488 7.49 -24.56 -21.95
N THR A 489 7.41 -23.33 -21.43
CA THR A 489 7.17 -23.10 -20.00
C THR A 489 5.82 -23.68 -19.60
N TYR A 490 4.72 -23.36 -20.31
CA TYR A 490 3.39 -23.90 -20.02
C TYR A 490 3.35 -25.45 -20.01
N ALA A 491 4.02 -26.09 -20.96
CA ALA A 491 4.11 -27.55 -21.03
C ALA A 491 4.73 -28.18 -19.77
N GLN A 492 5.71 -27.52 -19.14
CA GLN A 492 6.34 -27.99 -17.89
C GLN A 492 5.42 -27.92 -16.66
N PHE A 493 4.26 -27.27 -16.76
CA PHE A 493 3.29 -27.15 -15.67
C PHE A 493 2.05 -28.04 -15.87
N ARG A 494 2.01 -28.88 -16.90
CA ARG A 494 0.97 -29.90 -17.10
C ARG A 494 1.13 -31.02 -16.07
N ARG A 495 0.42 -30.90 -14.94
CA ARG A 495 0.58 -31.79 -13.76
C ARG A 495 -0.72 -32.30 -13.14
N HIS A 496 -1.86 -31.86 -13.65
CA HIS A 496 -3.17 -32.14 -13.06
C HIS A 496 -4.00 -32.99 -14.02
N ALA A 497 -4.38 -34.18 -13.58
CA ALA A 497 -5.31 -35.05 -14.31
C ALA A 497 -6.73 -34.74 -13.86
N LEU A 498 -7.52 -34.13 -14.74
CA LEU A 498 -8.88 -33.68 -14.42
C LEU A 498 -9.86 -34.85 -14.37
N ILE A 499 -10.60 -34.97 -13.26
CA ILE A 499 -11.64 -35.98 -13.08
C ILE A 499 -12.91 -35.32 -12.56
N VAL A 500 -13.99 -35.38 -13.32
CA VAL A 500 -15.32 -34.97 -12.86
C VAL A 500 -16.01 -36.19 -12.23
N LYS A 501 -16.65 -36.00 -11.06
CA LYS A 501 -17.32 -37.04 -10.29
C LYS A 501 -18.79 -36.69 -10.10
N ASP A 502 -19.67 -37.66 -10.31
CA ASP A 502 -21.10 -37.49 -10.04
C ASP A 502 -21.41 -37.47 -8.53
N GLY A 503 -22.52 -36.80 -8.17
CA GLY A 503 -23.03 -36.70 -6.80
C GLY A 503 -22.20 -35.80 -5.87
N ASP A 504 -22.43 -35.96 -4.56
CA ASP A 504 -21.83 -35.14 -3.50
C ASP A 504 -20.57 -35.82 -2.91
N VAL A 505 -19.53 -35.03 -2.61
CA VAL A 505 -18.31 -35.47 -1.91
C VAL A 505 -18.62 -36.13 -0.55
N LEU A 506 -19.69 -35.69 0.13
CA LEU A 506 -20.14 -36.19 1.44
C LEU A 506 -20.95 -37.48 1.35
N HIS A 507 -21.22 -38.00 0.14
CA HIS A 507 -21.86 -39.30 0.02
C HIS A 507 -20.96 -40.39 0.63
N GLU A 508 -21.52 -41.30 1.44
CA GLU A 508 -20.76 -42.27 2.23
C GLU A 508 -19.76 -43.08 1.39
N ALA A 509 -20.19 -43.58 0.23
CA ALA A 509 -19.32 -44.31 -0.70
C ALA A 509 -18.11 -43.49 -1.20
N ASN A 510 -18.26 -42.17 -1.35
CA ASN A 510 -17.17 -41.28 -1.78
C ASN A 510 -16.20 -41.03 -0.63
N LEU A 511 -16.70 -40.74 0.58
CA LEU A 511 -15.87 -40.57 1.78
C LEU A 511 -15.06 -41.82 2.11
N LYS A 512 -15.66 -43.01 1.95
CA LYS A 512 -14.95 -44.29 2.12
C LYS A 512 -13.79 -44.43 1.14
N ARG A 513 -13.98 -44.07 -0.13
CA ARG A 513 -12.90 -44.08 -1.15
C ARG A 513 -11.81 -43.08 -0.80
N ILE A 514 -12.17 -41.86 -0.39
CA ILE A 514 -11.22 -40.83 0.04
C ILE A 514 -10.37 -41.32 1.22
N ALA A 515 -11.01 -41.94 2.22
CA ALA A 515 -10.34 -42.51 3.37
C ALA A 515 -9.38 -43.65 2.99
N GLN A 516 -9.76 -44.52 2.04
CA GLN A 516 -8.88 -45.58 1.51
C GLN A 516 -7.64 -44.99 0.81
N VAL A 517 -7.82 -43.93 0.03
CA VAL A 517 -6.71 -43.23 -0.62
C VAL A 517 -5.75 -42.65 0.41
N ALA A 518 -6.26 -41.98 1.45
CA ALA A 518 -5.43 -41.49 2.53
C ALA A 518 -4.71 -42.61 3.30
N ALA A 519 -5.40 -43.73 3.57
CA ALA A 519 -4.83 -44.91 4.23
C ALA A 519 -3.72 -45.59 3.41
N SER A 520 -3.68 -45.38 2.09
CA SER A 520 -2.59 -45.84 1.22
C SER A 520 -1.30 -45.00 1.34
N GLY A 521 -1.28 -44.02 2.24
CA GLY A 521 -0.12 -43.18 2.52
C GLY A 521 -0.12 -41.83 1.80
N GLN A 522 -1.20 -41.47 1.10
CA GLN A 522 -1.29 -40.20 0.36
C GLN A 522 -1.78 -39.04 1.25
N ALA A 523 -1.25 -37.85 0.98
CA ALA A 523 -1.75 -36.60 1.56
C ALA A 523 -2.91 -36.05 0.71
N VAL A 524 -4.10 -35.96 1.30
CA VAL A 524 -5.36 -35.69 0.60
C VAL A 524 -5.94 -34.34 1.00
N LEU A 525 -6.34 -33.55 0.00
CA LEU A 525 -7.16 -32.34 0.20
C LEU A 525 -8.64 -32.66 -0.02
N VAL A 526 -9.49 -32.34 0.95
CA VAL A 526 -10.94 -32.26 0.75
C VAL A 526 -11.38 -30.81 0.90
N CYS A 527 -11.82 -30.19 -0.18
CA CYS A 527 -12.20 -28.77 -0.16
C CYS A 527 -13.71 -28.59 -0.33
N CYS A 528 -14.36 -28.12 0.73
CA CYS A 528 -15.78 -27.85 0.77
C CYS A 528 -16.06 -26.35 0.67
N ASN A 529 -17.17 -25.96 0.06
CA ASN A 529 -17.50 -24.55 -0.15
C ASN A 529 -18.00 -23.85 1.13
N THR A 530 -18.49 -24.58 2.13
CA THR A 530 -19.01 -24.01 3.38
C THR A 530 -18.35 -24.62 4.61
N VAL A 531 -18.32 -23.84 5.70
CA VAL A 531 -17.72 -24.26 6.97
C VAL A 531 -18.44 -25.49 7.53
N ASP A 532 -19.77 -25.49 7.50
CA ASP A 532 -20.56 -26.57 8.08
C ASP A 532 -20.33 -27.89 7.33
N ARG A 533 -20.23 -27.84 5.99
CA ARG A 533 -19.86 -29.00 5.17
C ARG A 533 -18.44 -29.48 5.46
N ALA A 534 -17.48 -28.57 5.61
CA ALA A 534 -16.11 -28.96 5.97
C ALA A 534 -16.05 -29.64 7.35
N GLN A 535 -16.84 -29.18 8.32
CA GLN A 535 -16.95 -29.82 9.63
C GLN A 535 -17.55 -31.23 9.54
N GLN A 536 -18.62 -31.40 8.74
CA GLN A 536 -19.23 -32.70 8.47
C GLN A 536 -18.24 -33.66 7.79
N ALA A 537 -17.58 -33.21 6.71
CA ALA A 537 -16.61 -34.03 5.98
C ALA A 537 -15.48 -34.50 6.91
N ARG A 538 -14.95 -33.59 7.75
CA ARG A 538 -13.90 -33.95 8.71
C ARG A 538 -14.36 -35.02 9.69
N GLN A 539 -15.56 -34.89 10.24
CA GLN A 539 -16.08 -35.86 11.22
C GLN A 539 -16.25 -37.23 10.55
N GLN A 540 -16.90 -37.27 9.40
CA GLN A 540 -17.18 -38.51 8.69
C GLN A 540 -15.90 -39.19 8.15
N LEU A 541 -14.92 -38.42 7.66
CA LEU A 541 -13.62 -38.97 7.23
C LEU A 541 -12.83 -39.55 8.40
N ALA A 542 -12.87 -38.90 9.57
CA ALA A 542 -12.24 -39.43 10.77
C ALA A 542 -12.88 -40.77 11.19
N ASP A 543 -14.21 -40.88 11.09
CA ASP A 543 -14.92 -42.12 11.41
C ASP A 543 -14.62 -43.24 10.39
N GLN A 544 -14.55 -42.93 9.09
CA GLN A 544 -14.14 -43.88 8.05
C GLN A 544 -12.69 -44.38 8.26
N LEU A 545 -11.74 -43.50 8.58
CA LEU A 545 -10.35 -43.89 8.85
C LEU A 545 -10.21 -44.77 10.10
N ARG A 546 -11.00 -44.49 11.15
CA ARG A 546 -11.09 -45.36 12.33
C ARG A 546 -11.61 -46.75 11.97
N GLN A 547 -12.64 -46.85 11.15
CA GLN A 547 -13.18 -48.13 10.67
C GLN A 547 -12.15 -48.92 9.85
N LEU A 548 -11.34 -48.22 9.05
CA LEU A 548 -10.24 -48.81 8.29
C LEU A 548 -9.01 -49.15 9.15
N LYS A 549 -9.00 -48.81 10.45
CA LYS A 549 -7.85 -48.94 11.35
C LYS A 549 -6.57 -48.26 10.81
N ALA A 550 -6.75 -47.16 10.09
CA ALA A 550 -5.65 -46.40 9.51
C ALA A 550 -5.22 -45.25 10.43
N GLU A 551 -3.93 -45.16 10.75
CA GLU A 551 -3.36 -44.09 11.58
C GLU A 551 -3.07 -42.83 10.75
N VAL A 552 -4.12 -42.26 10.14
CA VAL A 552 -4.01 -41.01 9.35
C VAL A 552 -4.73 -39.88 10.07
N LYS A 553 -4.05 -38.75 10.26
CA LYS A 553 -4.64 -37.56 10.89
C LYS A 553 -5.63 -36.89 9.93
N VAL A 554 -6.75 -36.39 10.48
CA VAL A 554 -7.73 -35.56 9.76
C VAL A 554 -7.76 -34.18 10.37
N GLU A 555 -7.15 -33.22 9.68
CA GLU A 555 -7.14 -31.81 10.09
C GLU A 555 -8.24 -31.01 9.40
N LEU A 556 -8.71 -29.97 10.09
CA LEU A 556 -9.74 -29.06 9.61
C LEU A 556 -9.20 -27.63 9.59
N LEU A 557 -9.34 -26.94 8.46
CA LEU A 557 -8.96 -25.54 8.30
C LEU A 557 -10.08 -24.69 7.68
N HIS A 558 -10.51 -23.65 8.40
CA HIS A 558 -11.51 -22.70 7.92
C HIS A 558 -11.42 -21.35 8.65
N GLY A 559 -12.15 -20.34 8.17
CA GLY A 559 -12.09 -18.97 8.73
C GLY A 559 -12.59 -18.80 10.17
N ARG A 560 -13.37 -19.75 10.73
CA ARG A 560 -14.00 -19.65 12.07
C ARG A 560 -13.14 -20.17 13.24
N PHE A 561 -11.81 -20.13 13.15
CA PHE A 561 -10.93 -20.41 14.30
C PHE A 561 -10.46 -19.13 14.98
N ASN A 562 -10.19 -19.20 16.29
CA ASN A 562 -9.42 -18.15 16.95
C ASN A 562 -7.98 -18.12 16.40
N ALA A 563 -7.24 -17.06 16.73
CA ALA A 563 -5.90 -16.81 16.22
C ALA A 563 -4.92 -17.96 16.47
N GLU A 564 -4.88 -18.43 17.72
CA GLU A 564 -3.93 -19.39 18.24
C GLU A 564 -4.18 -20.79 17.64
N ASP A 565 -5.44 -21.24 17.67
CA ASP A 565 -5.84 -22.51 17.07
C ASP A 565 -5.54 -22.55 15.58
N ARG A 566 -5.79 -21.44 14.87
CA ARG A 566 -5.51 -21.35 13.45
C ARG A 566 -4.02 -21.50 13.16
N LEU A 567 -3.16 -20.78 13.89
CA LEU A 567 -1.71 -20.86 13.72
C LEU A 567 -1.19 -22.26 14.00
N ARG A 568 -1.63 -22.87 15.11
CA ARG A 568 -1.25 -24.26 15.47
C ARG A 568 -1.64 -25.24 14.36
N LYS A 569 -2.85 -25.12 13.82
CA LYS A 569 -3.33 -25.98 12.72
C LYS A 569 -2.57 -25.76 11.42
N GLU A 570 -2.34 -24.51 11.03
CA GLU A 570 -1.53 -24.18 9.85
C GLU A 570 -0.09 -24.69 9.99
N GLY A 571 0.49 -24.62 11.19
CA GLY A 571 1.80 -25.22 11.52
C GLY A 571 1.83 -26.73 11.30
N LEU A 572 0.90 -27.47 11.91
CA LEU A 572 0.79 -28.93 11.76
C LEU A 572 0.63 -29.36 10.29
N VAL A 573 -0.22 -28.66 9.55
CA VAL A 573 -0.45 -28.94 8.12
C VAL A 573 0.81 -28.66 7.31
N ARG A 574 1.50 -27.55 7.56
CA ARG A 574 2.75 -27.18 6.88
C ARG A 574 3.88 -28.17 7.18
N GLU A 575 4.01 -28.63 8.42
CA GLU A 575 4.96 -29.67 8.79
C GLU A 575 4.64 -30.99 8.08
N ALA A 576 3.37 -31.39 7.99
CA ALA A 576 3.01 -32.64 7.34
C ALA A 576 3.08 -32.60 5.80
N THR A 577 2.81 -31.45 5.19
CA THR A 577 2.50 -31.37 3.74
C THR A 577 3.15 -30.20 3.02
N GLY A 578 3.92 -29.37 3.72
CA GLY A 578 4.61 -28.24 3.14
C GLY A 578 5.55 -28.64 2.02
N ALA A 579 5.73 -27.76 1.04
CA ALA A 579 6.61 -28.01 -0.10
C ALA A 579 8.05 -28.28 0.36
N ARG A 580 8.49 -27.68 1.47
CA ARG A 580 9.86 -27.81 1.99
C ARG A 580 9.98 -28.75 3.19
N SER A 581 8.89 -29.43 3.59
CA SER A 581 8.93 -30.30 4.77
C SER A 581 9.79 -31.54 4.54
N THR A 582 10.63 -31.87 5.53
CA THR A 582 11.38 -33.13 5.65
C THR A 582 10.62 -34.22 6.40
N GLN A 583 9.48 -33.87 7.02
CA GLN A 583 8.64 -34.76 7.83
C GLN A 583 7.29 -35.04 7.14
N ARG A 584 7.32 -35.18 5.80
CA ARG A 584 6.09 -35.43 5.04
C ARG A 584 5.43 -36.73 5.49
N GLN A 585 4.13 -36.65 5.78
CA GLN A 585 3.33 -37.76 6.26
C GLN A 585 1.95 -37.75 5.59
N ALA A 586 1.30 -38.92 5.56
CA ALA A 586 -0.09 -39.02 5.14
C ALA A 586 -0.97 -38.15 6.05
N LEU A 587 -1.83 -37.33 5.45
CA LEU A 587 -2.72 -36.41 6.14
C LEU A 587 -3.97 -36.23 5.29
N VAL A 588 -5.14 -36.17 5.92
CA VAL A 588 -6.34 -35.62 5.29
C VAL A 588 -6.54 -34.19 5.78
N LEU A 589 -6.36 -33.22 4.88
CA LEU A 589 -6.70 -31.83 5.13
C LEU A 589 -8.10 -31.58 4.60
N VAL A 590 -9.05 -31.34 5.50
CA VAL A 590 -10.38 -30.83 5.15
C VAL A 590 -10.36 -29.32 5.29
N ALA A 591 -10.74 -28.60 4.24
CA ALA A 591 -10.70 -27.15 4.25
C ALA A 591 -11.82 -26.47 3.48
N THR A 592 -11.95 -25.17 3.72
CA THR A 592 -12.76 -24.25 2.91
C THR A 592 -11.87 -23.47 1.93
N GLN A 593 -12.36 -22.39 1.33
CA GLN A 593 -11.60 -21.50 0.42
C GLN A 593 -10.29 -20.95 1.01
N VAL A 594 -10.06 -21.11 2.32
CA VAL A 594 -8.79 -20.74 2.97
C VAL A 594 -7.56 -21.39 2.33
N VAL A 595 -7.69 -22.54 1.65
CA VAL A 595 -6.56 -23.18 0.93
C VAL A 595 -6.30 -22.58 -0.44
N GLU A 596 -7.24 -21.80 -1.00
CA GLU A 596 -7.05 -21.10 -2.27
C GLU A 596 -5.94 -20.05 -2.14
N VAL A 597 -5.66 -19.58 -0.91
CA VAL A 597 -4.81 -18.41 -0.66
C VAL A 597 -3.67 -18.71 0.32
N SER A 598 -2.43 -18.53 -0.15
CA SER A 598 -1.22 -18.38 0.68
C SER A 598 -0.97 -19.43 1.77
N LEU A 599 -1.37 -20.68 1.56
CA LEU A 599 -0.93 -21.82 2.35
C LEU A 599 0.17 -22.56 1.56
N ASP A 600 1.38 -22.66 2.13
CA ASP A 600 2.49 -23.40 1.52
C ASP A 600 2.31 -24.90 1.77
N ILE A 601 1.51 -25.53 0.91
CA ILE A 601 1.19 -26.96 0.95
C ILE A 601 1.37 -27.57 -0.45
N ASP A 602 1.77 -28.83 -0.44
CA ASP A 602 1.88 -29.68 -1.61
C ASP A 602 1.25 -31.04 -1.28
N LEU A 603 0.05 -31.29 -1.81
CA LEU A 603 -0.76 -32.49 -1.53
C LEU A 603 -0.82 -33.39 -2.77
N ASP A 604 -1.18 -34.65 -2.57
CA ASP A 604 -1.12 -35.68 -3.61
C ASP A 604 -2.37 -35.75 -4.49
N VAL A 605 -3.52 -35.40 -3.94
CA VAL A 605 -4.82 -35.47 -4.61
C VAL A 605 -5.81 -34.51 -3.94
N ILE A 606 -6.73 -33.96 -4.73
CA ILE A 606 -7.86 -33.18 -4.24
C ILE A 606 -9.20 -33.83 -4.59
N TYR A 607 -10.13 -33.72 -3.64
CA TYR A 607 -11.56 -33.94 -3.80
C TYR A 607 -12.27 -32.65 -3.40
N THR A 608 -13.06 -32.06 -4.29
CA THR A 608 -13.64 -30.74 -4.03
C THR A 608 -15.09 -30.62 -4.46
N ASP A 609 -15.87 -29.88 -3.67
CA ASP A 609 -17.15 -29.32 -4.09
C ASP A 609 -16.97 -28.53 -5.42
N PRO A 610 -18.02 -28.44 -6.27
CA PRO A 610 -17.95 -27.67 -7.50
C PRO A 610 -17.77 -26.17 -7.20
N ALA A 611 -17.00 -25.45 -8.01
CA ALA A 611 -16.75 -24.03 -7.85
C ALA A 611 -16.50 -23.38 -9.24
N PRO A 612 -16.52 -22.03 -9.35
CA PRO A 612 -16.07 -21.35 -10.55
C PRO A 612 -14.66 -21.80 -10.94
N LEU A 613 -14.36 -21.74 -12.25
CA LEU A 613 -13.13 -22.31 -12.80
C LEU A 613 -11.87 -21.72 -12.14
N GLU A 614 -11.84 -20.42 -11.89
CA GLU A 614 -10.70 -19.75 -11.24
C GLU A 614 -10.43 -20.30 -9.83
N ALA A 615 -11.49 -20.47 -9.03
CA ALA A 615 -11.38 -21.01 -7.68
C ALA A 615 -10.85 -22.46 -7.70
N LEU A 616 -11.33 -23.28 -8.64
CA LEU A 616 -10.85 -24.65 -8.82
C LEU A 616 -9.36 -24.69 -9.17
N LEU A 617 -8.90 -23.84 -10.09
CA LEU A 617 -7.50 -23.78 -10.48
C LEU A 617 -6.58 -23.37 -9.32
N GLN A 618 -7.03 -22.43 -8.48
CA GLN A 618 -6.30 -22.05 -7.26
C GLN A 618 -6.20 -23.22 -6.26
N ARG A 619 -7.27 -24.03 -6.13
CA ARG A 619 -7.25 -25.27 -5.34
C ARG A 619 -6.27 -26.29 -5.94
N PHE A 620 -6.29 -26.47 -7.26
CA PHE A 620 -5.41 -27.41 -7.98
C PHE A 620 -3.95 -27.01 -7.83
N GLY A 621 -3.63 -25.71 -7.75
CA GLY A 621 -2.29 -25.20 -7.48
C GLY A 621 -1.65 -25.62 -6.15
N ARG A 622 -2.40 -26.32 -5.27
CA ARG A 622 -1.93 -26.97 -4.03
C ARG A 622 -1.60 -28.45 -4.22
N ILE A 623 -1.88 -29.01 -5.40
CA ILE A 623 -1.72 -30.43 -5.72
C ILE A 623 -0.51 -30.61 -6.63
N ASN A 624 0.40 -31.51 -6.24
CA ASN A 624 1.67 -31.78 -6.94
C ASN A 624 2.42 -30.49 -7.29
N ARG A 625 2.45 -29.55 -6.35
CA ARG A 625 3.00 -28.20 -6.50
C ARG A 625 4.47 -28.24 -6.90
N ARG A 626 5.24 -29.20 -6.36
CA ARG A 626 6.66 -29.41 -6.71
C ARG A 626 6.89 -30.21 -7.98
N ARG A 627 5.84 -30.78 -8.59
CA ARG A 627 5.94 -31.64 -9.78
C ARG A 627 6.83 -32.87 -9.55
N LEU A 628 6.69 -33.50 -8.38
CA LEU A 628 7.40 -34.75 -8.07
C LEU A 628 6.74 -35.96 -8.74
N LYS A 629 5.46 -35.83 -9.12
CA LYS A 629 4.71 -36.81 -9.91
C LYS A 629 4.52 -36.28 -11.33
N GLU A 630 4.47 -37.19 -12.31
CA GLU A 630 4.13 -36.84 -13.69
C GLU A 630 2.73 -36.20 -13.77
N ALA A 631 1.75 -36.80 -13.09
CA ALA A 631 0.40 -36.27 -12.97
C ALA A 631 -0.19 -36.58 -11.59
N ALA A 632 -1.07 -35.69 -11.13
CA ALA A 632 -1.83 -35.87 -9.89
C ALA A 632 -3.33 -35.65 -10.13
N PRO A 633 -4.21 -36.49 -9.57
CA PRO A 633 -5.64 -36.36 -9.79
C PRO A 633 -6.21 -35.10 -9.13
N VAL A 634 -7.04 -34.38 -9.88
CA VAL A 634 -7.88 -33.29 -9.36
C VAL A 634 -9.35 -33.63 -9.57
N CYS A 635 -10.02 -34.05 -8.48
CA CYS A 635 -11.39 -34.55 -8.54
C CYS A 635 -12.40 -33.46 -8.16
N VAL A 636 -13.29 -33.11 -9.09
CA VAL A 636 -14.37 -32.13 -8.88
C VAL A 636 -15.71 -32.86 -8.86
N PHE A 637 -16.46 -32.72 -7.78
CA PHE A 637 -17.82 -33.27 -7.68
C PHE A 637 -18.83 -32.34 -8.35
N ARG A 638 -19.90 -32.91 -8.92
CA ARG A 638 -20.99 -32.13 -9.53
C ARG A 638 -21.89 -31.46 -8.49
N GLU A 639 -21.96 -32.02 -7.29
CA GLU A 639 -22.83 -31.54 -6.22
C GLU A 639 -22.06 -31.21 -4.94
N PRO A 640 -22.57 -30.26 -4.12
CA PRO A 640 -23.82 -29.50 -4.31
C PRO A 640 -23.61 -28.23 -5.14
N VAL A 641 -24.61 -27.90 -5.96
CA VAL A 641 -24.74 -26.56 -6.56
C VAL A 641 -25.67 -25.74 -5.67
N PRO A 642 -25.25 -24.57 -5.18
CA PRO A 642 -26.08 -23.78 -4.26
C PRO A 642 -27.27 -23.17 -5.00
N GLU A 643 -28.43 -23.08 -4.34
CA GLU A 643 -29.62 -22.41 -4.90
C GLU A 643 -29.47 -20.88 -4.95
N LYS A 644 -28.59 -20.33 -4.11
CA LYS A 644 -28.31 -18.90 -4.00
C LYS A 644 -26.87 -18.63 -4.46
N PRO A 645 -26.54 -17.42 -4.91
CA PRO A 645 -25.20 -17.05 -5.38
C PRO A 645 -24.21 -16.86 -4.22
N ARG A 646 -24.16 -17.81 -3.29
CA ARG A 646 -23.26 -17.83 -2.12
C ARG A 646 -22.87 -19.28 -1.79
N PRO A 647 -21.57 -19.57 -1.60
CA PRO A 647 -20.45 -18.62 -1.69
C PRO A 647 -20.09 -18.24 -3.14
N TYR A 648 -20.62 -18.96 -4.13
CA TYR A 648 -20.37 -18.73 -5.55
C TYR A 648 -21.69 -18.69 -6.33
N ASP A 649 -21.63 -18.07 -7.50
CA ASP A 649 -22.74 -18.02 -8.44
C ASP A 649 -23.00 -19.41 -9.06
N PRO A 650 -24.22 -19.96 -8.97
CA PRO A 650 -24.55 -21.25 -9.56
C PRO A 650 -24.35 -21.28 -11.08
N GLU A 651 -24.54 -20.18 -11.79
CA GLU A 651 -24.35 -20.13 -13.25
C GLU A 651 -22.87 -20.30 -13.61
N LEU A 652 -21.97 -19.64 -12.86
CA LEU A 652 -20.52 -19.80 -13.03
C LEU A 652 -20.06 -21.22 -12.69
N ILE A 653 -20.65 -21.83 -11.66
CA ILE A 653 -20.38 -23.23 -11.33
C ILE A 653 -20.79 -24.14 -12.48
N GLN A 654 -22.00 -23.97 -13.00
CA GLN A 654 -22.52 -24.80 -14.09
C GLN A 654 -21.72 -24.61 -15.38
N ALA A 655 -21.34 -23.37 -15.70
CA ALA A 655 -20.47 -23.07 -16.83
C ALA A 655 -19.09 -23.74 -16.67
N ALA A 656 -18.48 -23.65 -15.48
CA ALA A 656 -17.23 -24.34 -15.20
C ALA A 656 -17.36 -25.86 -15.37
N LEU A 657 -18.41 -26.49 -14.82
CA LEU A 657 -18.64 -27.94 -14.97
C LEU A 657 -18.78 -28.36 -16.44
N ARG A 658 -19.47 -27.58 -17.28
CA ARG A 658 -19.56 -27.86 -18.73
C ARG A 658 -18.20 -27.87 -19.41
N VAL A 659 -17.32 -26.93 -19.05
CA VAL A 659 -15.96 -26.87 -19.59
C VAL A 659 -15.13 -28.06 -19.09
N LEU A 660 -15.21 -28.38 -17.79
CA LEU A 660 -14.49 -29.51 -17.21
C LEU A 660 -14.93 -30.86 -17.81
N ASP A 661 -16.22 -31.04 -18.10
CA ASP A 661 -16.76 -32.25 -18.71
C ASP A 661 -16.18 -32.54 -20.10
N ARG A 662 -15.92 -31.49 -20.89
CA ARG A 662 -15.32 -31.63 -22.22
C ARG A 662 -13.82 -31.97 -22.16
N ASN A 663 -13.17 -31.63 -21.04
CA ASN A 663 -11.73 -31.77 -20.86
C ASN A 663 -11.35 -32.86 -19.84
N GLN A 664 -12.32 -33.64 -19.36
CA GLN A 664 -12.09 -34.73 -18.41
C GLN A 664 -11.13 -35.79 -18.98
N TYR A 665 -10.37 -36.44 -18.10
CA TYR A 665 -9.34 -37.45 -18.44
C TYR A 665 -8.14 -36.94 -19.24
N HIS A 666 -8.04 -35.63 -19.48
CA HIS A 666 -6.84 -34.99 -20.01
C HIS A 666 -6.04 -34.32 -18.89
N LEU A 667 -4.75 -34.14 -19.15
CA LEU A 667 -3.93 -33.26 -18.33
C LEU A 667 -4.33 -31.81 -18.61
N ILE A 668 -4.54 -31.03 -17.54
CA ILE A 668 -4.84 -29.61 -17.68
C ILE A 668 -3.61 -28.90 -18.25
N ASP A 669 -3.80 -28.26 -19.41
CA ASP A 669 -2.81 -27.38 -20.02
C ASP A 669 -3.09 -25.92 -19.61
N GLU A 670 -2.20 -25.34 -18.81
CA GLU A 670 -2.39 -23.97 -18.31
C GLU A 670 -2.49 -22.93 -19.45
N ALA A 671 -1.94 -23.23 -20.63
CA ALA A 671 -2.08 -22.37 -21.82
C ALA A 671 -3.52 -22.31 -22.37
N GLN A 672 -4.34 -23.34 -22.13
CA GLN A 672 -5.72 -23.42 -22.62
C GLN A 672 -6.72 -22.77 -21.66
N ILE A 673 -6.32 -22.52 -20.40
CA ILE A 673 -7.22 -22.03 -19.37
C ILE A 673 -7.83 -20.67 -19.74
N SER A 674 -7.07 -19.76 -20.35
CA SER A 674 -7.65 -18.49 -20.80
C SER A 674 -8.80 -18.70 -21.78
N GLY A 675 -8.67 -19.66 -22.70
CA GLY A 675 -9.76 -20.05 -23.61
C GLY A 675 -10.94 -20.71 -22.88
N TRP A 676 -10.68 -21.51 -21.85
CA TRP A 676 -11.73 -22.08 -20.99
C TRP A 676 -12.51 -21.01 -20.23
N LEU A 677 -11.82 -19.99 -19.71
CA LEU A 677 -12.47 -18.83 -19.08
C LEU A 677 -13.24 -18.01 -20.11
N ASP A 678 -12.67 -17.78 -21.29
CA ASP A 678 -13.38 -17.11 -22.39
C ASP A 678 -14.67 -17.87 -22.76
N GLU A 679 -14.68 -19.21 -22.71
CA GLU A 679 -15.89 -20.02 -22.91
C GLU A 679 -16.91 -19.83 -21.77
N VAL A 680 -16.47 -19.82 -20.51
CA VAL A 680 -17.34 -19.55 -19.34
C VAL A 680 -18.01 -18.19 -19.48
N TYR A 681 -17.27 -17.17 -19.93
CA TYR A 681 -17.78 -15.82 -20.15
C TYR A 681 -18.42 -15.62 -21.54
N ALA A 682 -18.34 -16.58 -22.46
CA ALA A 682 -19.02 -16.50 -23.76
C ALA A 682 -20.55 -16.61 -23.62
N ASP A 683 -21.04 -17.14 -22.50
CA ASP A 683 -22.44 -17.05 -22.11
C ASP A 683 -22.82 -15.56 -21.98
N THR A 684 -23.65 -15.09 -22.92
CA THR A 684 -23.97 -13.67 -23.04
C THR A 684 -24.62 -13.10 -21.79
N GLU A 685 -25.27 -13.91 -20.95
CA GLU A 685 -25.88 -13.42 -19.72
C GLU A 685 -24.85 -13.18 -18.62
N ILE A 686 -23.91 -14.10 -18.43
CA ILE A 686 -22.82 -13.98 -17.44
C ILE A 686 -21.94 -12.77 -17.79
N ALA A 687 -21.48 -12.65 -19.04
CA ALA A 687 -20.67 -11.51 -19.47
C ALA A 687 -21.45 -10.19 -19.41
N ARG A 688 -22.72 -10.16 -19.83
CA ARG A 688 -23.54 -8.93 -19.76
C ARG A 688 -23.75 -8.48 -18.33
N ARG A 689 -24.04 -9.39 -17.40
CA ARG A 689 -24.18 -9.06 -15.96
C ARG A 689 -22.86 -8.53 -15.41
N TRP A 690 -21.75 -9.22 -15.67
CA TRP A 690 -20.44 -8.79 -15.21
C TRP A 690 -20.07 -7.39 -15.74
N LEU A 691 -20.24 -7.14 -17.04
CA LEU A 691 -19.97 -5.85 -17.66
C LEU A 691 -20.88 -4.75 -17.12
N SER A 692 -22.18 -5.04 -16.97
CA SER A 692 -23.13 -4.08 -16.41
C SER A 692 -22.75 -3.68 -14.99
N GLU A 693 -22.36 -4.64 -14.14
CA GLU A 693 -21.91 -4.36 -12.78
C GLU A 693 -20.60 -3.56 -12.76
N TYR A 694 -19.66 -3.92 -13.63
CA TYR A 694 -18.39 -3.22 -13.79
C TYR A 694 -18.62 -1.76 -14.21
N GLN A 695 -19.33 -1.54 -15.32
CA GLN A 695 -19.55 -0.21 -15.90
C GLN A 695 -20.35 0.70 -14.97
N ALA A 696 -21.39 0.16 -14.31
CA ALA A 696 -22.15 0.91 -13.33
C ALA A 696 -21.27 1.34 -12.15
N ALA A 697 -20.45 0.44 -11.61
CA ALA A 697 -19.54 0.75 -10.52
C ALA A 697 -18.38 1.67 -10.93
N TYR A 698 -17.92 1.58 -12.17
CA TYR A 698 -16.87 2.44 -12.72
C TYR A 698 -17.39 3.88 -12.84
N THR A 699 -18.54 4.05 -13.51
CA THR A 699 -19.18 5.36 -13.74
C THR A 699 -19.53 6.04 -12.42
N ASP A 700 -20.22 5.34 -11.51
CA ASP A 700 -20.56 5.82 -10.17
C ASP A 700 -19.31 6.28 -9.40
N PHE A 701 -18.21 5.52 -9.49
CA PHE A 701 -16.97 5.87 -8.83
C PHE A 701 -16.33 7.12 -9.44
N THR A 702 -16.16 7.19 -10.76
CA THR A 702 -15.51 8.33 -11.42
C THR A 702 -16.32 9.62 -11.37
N GLU A 703 -17.65 9.54 -11.27
CA GLU A 703 -18.51 10.73 -11.11
C GLU A 703 -18.56 11.23 -9.66
N SER A 704 -18.28 10.37 -8.68
CA SER A 704 -18.37 10.70 -7.26
C SER A 704 -17.04 11.04 -6.57
N THR A 705 -15.90 10.80 -7.21
CA THR A 705 -14.56 11.01 -6.63
C THR A 705 -13.70 11.93 -7.49
#